data_AF-A0A258GHU3-F1
#
_entry.id   AF-A0A258GHU3-F1
#
_cell.length_a   1.000
_cell.length_b   1.000
_cell.length_c   1.000
_cell.angle_alpha   90.00
_cell.angle_beta   90.00
_cell.angle_gamma   90.00
#
_symmetry.space_group_name_H-M   'P 1'
#
loop_
_entity.id
_entity.type
_entity.pdbx_description
1 polymer ?
#
loop_
_entity_poly.entity_id
_entity_poly.type
_entity_poly.pdbx_seq_one_letter_code
_entity_poly.pdbx_strand_id
1 'polypeptide(L)'
;MNDEFDKLRAALKAPATPDPAAKAEALRRAMENFDRTQETATRTRPSQDRPERAGFLTGVREMISHLTTRGALAATASIAALGIGVLIWPNLQAVAPTPKPEVKAVVDAAPADNEARDRLATTVAEAEAPQGQVVAQDEPAMAEASPPPAPASVVAEPAPTERREKGVAGQRLGESEAATGLAAPSTDSVWVSGSFGKVTLDDADSAYDQAMEDAYATPRIFCDSSMPAANPCEFFDTEAFSTDAPNPVKIVAEEPVSTFSIDTDTASYSVIRSSLTNGQLPPKEAVRIEEMVNYFPYAYPAPEAGEAPFRASVSLFPTPWNADTQLLRIGLQGAMPATDDRPPLNLVFLIDTSGSMDDPKKLPLLKQSFRLMLGQLRPEDRVAIVTYAGSAGLVLEPTEASDQTAILSALDRLDAGGSTAGQEGLQQAYQVAESMGGDGHVSRILLATDGDFNVGLSDPEALEDFIAKKRESGTYLSVLGFGRGNLDDATMQALAQNGNGTAAYIDTLSEAQKVLVDQLSGALFPIADDVKIQVEFNPAAVAEYRLIGYETRALAREDFNNDRVDAGEIGAGHQVTALYEITPVGSPARLSDPLRYAAAPEGGPAKELGFLKLRYKAPGAATSELLETPIPAEPGAADTDARFAAAVAGMGQLLSGPKYLGHWGWDDAIALANGAKGDDPFGYRAEAVQLMRLGQSLAR
;
A
#
# COMPACT_ATOMS: atom_id res chain seq x y z
N MET A 1 -8.72 -69.16 -47.62
CA MET A 1 -9.06 -68.31 -46.46
C MET A 1 -7.81 -68.17 -45.58
N ASN A 2 -7.78 -67.16 -44.71
CA ASN A 2 -6.82 -66.89 -43.61
C ASN A 2 -5.63 -65.95 -43.88
N ASP A 3 -4.86 -66.11 -44.96
CA ASP A 3 -3.53 -65.43 -45.10
C ASP A 3 -3.55 -63.87 -45.04
N GLU A 4 -4.59 -63.19 -45.52
CA GLU A 4 -4.67 -61.72 -45.37
C GLU A 4 -5.03 -61.26 -43.95
N PHE A 5 -5.82 -62.04 -43.21
CA PHE A 5 -6.28 -61.65 -41.87
C PHE A 5 -5.15 -61.73 -40.85
N ASP A 6 -4.28 -62.73 -40.96
CA ASP A 6 -3.10 -62.85 -40.11
C ASP A 6 -2.04 -61.79 -40.46
N LYS A 7 -1.92 -61.36 -41.73
CA LYS A 7 -1.11 -60.20 -42.12
C LYS A 7 -1.62 -58.89 -41.51
N LEU A 8 -2.94 -58.67 -41.52
CA LEU A 8 -3.54 -57.50 -40.86
C LEU A 8 -3.28 -57.52 -39.34
N ARG A 9 -3.36 -58.71 -38.73
CA ARG A 9 -3.10 -58.93 -37.30
C ARG A 9 -1.63 -58.73 -36.91
N ALA A 10 -0.70 -59.03 -37.81
CA ALA A 10 0.73 -58.76 -37.62
C ALA A 10 1.10 -57.28 -37.88
N ALA A 11 0.37 -56.59 -38.76
CA ALA A 11 0.54 -55.15 -39.00
C ALA A 11 0.03 -54.29 -37.83
N LEU A 12 -1.00 -54.76 -37.12
CA LEU A 12 -1.46 -54.20 -35.85
C LEU A 12 -0.48 -54.51 -34.70
N LYS A 13 0.70 -53.88 -34.76
CA LYS A 13 1.57 -53.77 -33.58
C LYS A 13 0.76 -53.17 -32.42
N ALA A 14 0.92 -53.75 -31.23
CA ALA A 14 0.37 -53.16 -30.01
C ALA A 14 0.86 -51.70 -29.89
N PRO A 15 0.03 -50.78 -29.37
CA PRO A 15 0.47 -49.41 -29.12
C PRO A 15 1.72 -49.44 -28.24
N ALA A 16 2.68 -48.54 -28.52
CA ALA A 16 3.84 -48.38 -27.66
C ALA A 16 3.38 -48.17 -26.22
N THR A 17 3.96 -48.92 -25.28
CA THR A 17 3.70 -48.73 -23.85
C THR A 17 3.90 -47.25 -23.52
N PRO A 18 2.91 -46.56 -22.92
CA PRO A 18 3.03 -45.13 -22.65
C PRO A 18 4.29 -44.86 -21.84
N ASP A 19 5.20 -44.07 -22.38
CA ASP A 19 6.42 -43.68 -21.66
C ASP A 19 6.00 -42.90 -20.40
N PRO A 20 6.31 -43.41 -19.19
CA PRO A 20 5.95 -42.72 -17.96
C PRO A 20 6.68 -41.38 -17.82
N ALA A 21 7.86 -41.20 -18.43
CA ALA A 21 8.58 -39.93 -18.43
C ALA A 21 7.86 -38.90 -19.31
N ALA A 22 7.58 -39.22 -20.58
CA ALA A 22 6.77 -38.35 -21.44
C ALA A 22 5.37 -38.07 -20.87
N LYS A 23 4.74 -39.03 -20.18
CA LYS A 23 3.46 -38.79 -19.49
C LYS A 23 3.62 -37.83 -18.31
N ALA A 24 4.65 -37.99 -17.49
CA ALA A 24 4.93 -37.11 -16.35
C ALA A 24 5.27 -35.69 -16.83
N GLU A 25 6.08 -35.55 -17.88
CA GLU A 25 6.42 -34.27 -18.51
C GLU A 25 5.19 -33.60 -19.14
N ALA A 26 4.31 -34.36 -19.79
CA ALA A 26 3.05 -33.83 -20.31
C ALA A 26 2.08 -33.40 -19.18
N LEU A 27 2.08 -34.10 -18.04
CA LEU A 27 1.31 -33.71 -16.84
C LEU A 27 1.89 -32.46 -16.18
N ARG A 28 3.21 -32.38 -16.02
CA ARG A 28 3.91 -31.20 -15.53
C ARG A 28 3.59 -29.97 -16.37
N ARG A 29 3.75 -30.07 -17.69
CA ARG A 29 3.39 -28.98 -18.62
C ARG A 29 1.89 -28.67 -18.62
N ALA A 30 1.01 -29.65 -18.39
CA ALA A 30 -0.43 -29.39 -18.27
C ALA A 30 -0.76 -28.64 -16.98
N MET A 31 -0.08 -28.93 -15.88
CA MET A 31 -0.18 -28.19 -14.61
C MET A 31 0.39 -26.78 -14.78
N GLU A 32 1.62 -26.62 -15.29
CA GLU A 32 2.24 -25.30 -15.56
C GLU A 32 1.39 -24.41 -16.50
N ASN A 33 0.64 -24.99 -17.43
CA ASN A 33 -0.31 -24.22 -18.25
C ASN A 33 -1.64 -23.94 -17.52
N PHE A 34 -2.05 -24.79 -16.59
CA PHE A 34 -3.24 -24.62 -15.77
C PHE A 34 -3.03 -23.57 -14.68
N ASP A 35 -1.99 -23.70 -13.86
CA ASP A 35 -1.61 -22.72 -12.82
C ASP A 35 -1.49 -21.32 -13.45
N ARG A 36 -0.73 -21.18 -14.55
CA ARG A 36 -0.63 -19.93 -15.33
C ARG A 36 -1.96 -19.38 -15.88
N THR A 37 -2.98 -20.22 -16.09
CA THR A 37 -4.35 -19.81 -16.49
C THR A 37 -5.35 -19.77 -15.34
N GLN A 38 -4.89 -19.94 -14.10
CA GLN A 38 -5.57 -19.47 -12.88
C GLN A 38 -4.94 -18.14 -12.40
N GLU A 39 -3.62 -18.00 -12.54
CA GLU A 39 -2.85 -16.78 -12.22
C GLU A 39 -3.20 -15.61 -13.16
N THR A 40 -3.41 -15.85 -14.46
CA THR A 40 -3.95 -14.83 -15.40
C THR A 40 -5.47 -14.61 -15.22
N ALA A 41 -5.91 -14.45 -13.98
CA ALA A 41 -7.22 -13.94 -13.61
C ALA A 41 -7.31 -12.42 -13.84
N THR A 42 -7.11 -11.96 -15.08
CA THR A 42 -7.29 -10.57 -15.47
C THR A 42 -8.69 -10.10 -15.06
N ARG A 43 -8.80 -9.33 -13.96
CA ARG A 43 -10.09 -8.84 -13.43
C ARG A 43 -10.86 -8.17 -14.56
N THR A 44 -11.95 -8.82 -15.00
CA THR A 44 -12.84 -8.26 -16.00
C THR A 44 -13.53 -7.02 -15.42
N ARG A 45 -12.95 -5.84 -15.68
CA ARG A 45 -13.54 -4.54 -15.35
C ARG A 45 -15.04 -4.58 -15.69
N PRO A 46 -15.94 -4.38 -14.73
CA PRO A 46 -17.37 -4.29 -15.02
C PRO A 46 -17.63 -2.97 -15.74
N SER A 47 -17.49 -2.96 -17.07
CA SER A 47 -17.85 -1.83 -17.90
C SER A 47 -19.35 -1.56 -17.73
N GLN A 48 -19.68 -0.40 -17.15
CA GLN A 48 -21.06 0.09 -17.04
C GLN A 48 -21.56 0.59 -18.39
N ASP A 49 -21.72 -0.33 -19.35
CA ASP A 49 -22.43 -0.05 -20.60
C ASP A 49 -23.24 -1.28 -21.03
N ARG A 50 -24.33 -1.51 -20.31
CA ARG A 50 -25.26 -2.63 -20.54
C ARG A 50 -26.51 -2.13 -21.25
N PRO A 51 -26.62 -2.24 -22.59
CA PRO A 51 -27.81 -1.79 -23.30
C PRO A 51 -29.05 -2.57 -22.86
N GLU A 52 -30.14 -1.86 -22.55
CA GLU A 52 -31.34 -2.35 -21.83
C GLU A 52 -32.12 -3.52 -22.50
N ARG A 53 -31.66 -4.06 -23.64
CA ARG A 53 -32.40 -5.06 -24.44
C ARG A 53 -31.55 -6.28 -24.88
N ALA A 54 -30.47 -6.57 -24.17
CA ALA A 54 -29.67 -7.78 -24.38
C ALA A 54 -30.37 -9.06 -23.86
N GLY A 55 -31.18 -9.69 -24.72
CA GLY A 55 -31.80 -10.99 -24.42
C GLY A 55 -30.84 -12.19 -24.53
N PHE A 56 -31.12 -13.26 -23.78
CA PHE A 56 -30.28 -14.48 -23.64
C PHE A 56 -29.82 -15.13 -24.96
N LEU A 57 -30.55 -14.92 -26.07
CA LEU A 57 -30.25 -15.53 -27.37
C LEU A 57 -29.18 -14.79 -28.19
N THR A 58 -28.80 -13.55 -27.82
CA THR A 58 -27.85 -12.74 -28.61
C THR A 58 -26.43 -13.30 -28.51
N GLY A 59 -25.90 -13.48 -27.31
CA GLY A 59 -24.52 -13.96 -27.10
C GLY A 59 -24.25 -15.35 -27.67
N VAL A 60 -25.25 -16.25 -27.68
CA VAL A 60 -25.12 -17.57 -28.32
C VAL A 60 -24.90 -17.45 -29.83
N ARG A 61 -25.55 -16.48 -30.48
CA ARG A 61 -25.39 -16.21 -31.92
C ARG A 61 -24.01 -15.63 -32.24
N GLU A 62 -23.53 -14.76 -31.37
CA GLU A 62 -22.25 -14.06 -31.47
C GLU A 62 -21.07 -15.00 -31.26
N MET A 63 -21.16 -15.89 -30.26
CA MET A 63 -20.23 -17.01 -30.03
C MET A 63 -20.09 -17.93 -31.26
N ILE A 64 -21.20 -18.22 -31.94
CA ILE A 64 -21.20 -19.07 -33.15
C ILE A 64 -20.48 -18.40 -34.33
N SER A 65 -20.52 -17.06 -34.45
CA SER A 65 -19.78 -16.34 -35.50
C SER A 65 -18.26 -16.31 -35.34
N HIS A 66 -17.72 -16.57 -34.14
CA HIS A 66 -16.27 -16.55 -33.88
C HIS A 66 -15.58 -17.92 -33.95
N LEU A 67 -16.32 -19.01 -34.19
CA LEU A 67 -15.75 -20.36 -34.36
C LEU A 67 -15.08 -20.51 -35.73
N THR A 68 -13.75 -20.36 -35.77
CA THR A 68 -12.96 -20.39 -37.00
C THR A 68 -12.90 -21.78 -37.67
N THR A 69 -12.96 -21.79 -39.00
CA THR A 69 -13.15 -22.98 -39.84
C THR A 69 -11.87 -23.79 -40.07
N ARG A 70 -11.34 -24.40 -38.99
CA ARG A 70 -10.32 -25.47 -39.08
C ARG A 70 -10.65 -26.78 -38.35
N GLY A 71 -11.59 -26.78 -37.39
CA GLY A 71 -12.03 -28.02 -36.72
C GLY A 71 -13.17 -28.77 -37.44
N ALA A 72 -14.14 -28.04 -38.02
CA ALA A 72 -15.41 -28.60 -38.47
C ALA A 72 -15.42 -29.15 -39.92
N LEU A 73 -14.31 -29.71 -40.40
CA LEU A 73 -14.19 -30.26 -41.77
C LEU A 73 -13.87 -31.76 -41.80
N ALA A 74 -14.36 -32.48 -40.79
CA ALA A 74 -14.48 -33.93 -40.80
C ALA A 74 -15.87 -34.33 -40.26
N ALA A 75 -16.53 -35.29 -40.93
CA ALA A 75 -17.73 -35.98 -40.48
C ALA A 75 -19.03 -35.16 -40.20
N THR A 76 -19.60 -34.53 -41.23
CA THR A 76 -21.05 -34.70 -41.54
C THR A 76 -21.32 -34.55 -43.05
N ALA A 77 -21.14 -35.64 -43.79
CA ALA A 77 -21.81 -35.80 -45.08
C ALA A 77 -23.23 -36.34 -44.85
N SER A 78 -24.18 -35.94 -45.72
CA SER A 78 -25.62 -36.27 -45.70
C SER A 78 -26.52 -35.29 -44.91
N ILE A 79 -27.76 -35.12 -45.41
CA ILE A 79 -28.89 -34.37 -44.81
C ILE A 79 -28.72 -32.82 -44.75
N ALA A 80 -28.52 -32.19 -45.92
CA ALA A 80 -28.86 -30.77 -46.12
C ALA A 80 -29.28 -30.39 -47.57
N ALA A 81 -29.18 -31.32 -48.53
CA ALA A 81 -29.18 -31.03 -49.97
C ALA A 81 -30.54 -30.71 -50.64
N LEU A 82 -31.61 -30.45 -49.87
CA LEU A 82 -32.97 -30.29 -50.39
C LEU A 82 -33.81 -29.14 -49.77
N GLY A 83 -33.24 -28.34 -48.86
CA GLY A 83 -34.04 -27.41 -48.03
C GLY A 83 -34.31 -26.01 -48.60
N ILE A 84 -33.27 -25.31 -49.06
CA ILE A 84 -33.27 -23.84 -49.12
C ILE A 84 -33.00 -23.31 -50.54
N GLY A 85 -33.82 -23.72 -51.50
CA GLY A 85 -33.75 -23.27 -52.89
C GLY A 85 -35.04 -22.65 -53.46
N VAL A 86 -36.10 -22.52 -52.65
CA VAL A 86 -37.49 -22.31 -53.13
C VAL A 86 -38.17 -21.06 -52.54
N LEU A 87 -37.55 -20.35 -51.59
CA LEU A 87 -38.19 -19.29 -50.78
C LEU A 87 -37.70 -17.85 -51.01
N ILE A 88 -36.94 -17.58 -52.08
CA ILE A 88 -36.49 -16.21 -52.44
C ILE A 88 -36.83 -15.85 -53.89
N TRP A 89 -38.12 -15.96 -54.26
CA TRP A 89 -38.73 -15.27 -55.41
C TRP A 89 -40.27 -15.40 -55.31
N PRO A 90 -41.10 -14.36 -55.51
CA PRO A 90 -40.83 -12.93 -55.62
C PRO A 90 -41.50 -12.07 -54.51
N ASN A 91 -41.02 -10.84 -54.31
CA ASN A 91 -41.87 -9.65 -54.09
C ASN A 91 -41.02 -8.36 -54.03
N LEU A 92 -40.60 -7.87 -55.21
CA LEU A 92 -40.30 -6.44 -55.35
C LEU A 92 -41.61 -5.69 -55.64
N GLN A 93 -41.91 -4.65 -54.85
CA GLN A 93 -42.31 -3.35 -55.41
C GLN A 93 -42.40 -2.23 -54.35
N ALA A 94 -42.12 -1.01 -54.81
CA ALA A 94 -42.50 0.29 -54.23
C ALA A 94 -42.09 0.63 -52.78
N VAL A 95 -40.89 1.21 -52.64
CA VAL A 95 -40.67 2.36 -51.73
C VAL A 95 -39.99 3.47 -52.53
N ALA A 96 -40.46 4.71 -52.36
CA ALA A 96 -40.01 5.92 -53.06
C ALA A 96 -39.67 7.02 -52.02
N PRO A 97 -39.03 8.15 -52.40
CA PRO A 97 -38.10 8.84 -51.50
C PRO A 97 -38.71 9.84 -50.51
N THR A 98 -37.86 10.30 -49.59
CA THR A 98 -38.16 11.17 -48.45
C THR A 98 -38.47 12.63 -48.81
N PRO A 99 -39.36 13.29 -48.06
CA PRO A 99 -39.39 14.75 -47.92
C PRO A 99 -38.58 15.23 -46.71
N LYS A 100 -38.04 16.45 -46.77
CA LYS A 100 -37.47 17.17 -45.62
C LYS A 100 -38.59 17.85 -44.80
N PRO A 101 -38.41 18.07 -43.48
CA PRO A 101 -39.36 18.86 -42.69
C PRO A 101 -39.32 20.34 -43.10
N GLU A 102 -40.49 20.99 -43.07
CA GLU A 102 -40.66 22.42 -43.35
C GLU A 102 -40.61 23.25 -42.05
N VAL A 103 -40.20 24.52 -42.15
CA VAL A 103 -40.08 25.45 -41.02
C VAL A 103 -41.13 26.56 -41.15
N LYS A 104 -41.71 26.99 -40.03
CA LYS A 104 -42.29 28.34 -39.89
C LYS A 104 -41.75 29.06 -38.67
N ALA A 105 -41.08 30.18 -38.91
CA ALA A 105 -40.84 31.27 -37.96
C ALA A 105 -42.17 32.08 -37.78
N VAL A 106 -42.29 33.22 -37.08
CA VAL A 106 -41.44 34.40 -36.79
C VAL A 106 -41.90 34.89 -35.39
N VAL A 107 -41.11 35.56 -34.52
CA VAL A 107 -40.76 37.01 -34.52
C VAL A 107 -39.36 37.27 -33.94
N ASP A 108 -38.75 38.35 -34.44
CA ASP A 108 -37.34 38.74 -34.34
C ASP A 108 -36.89 39.39 -33.01
N ALA A 109 -35.64 39.86 -32.99
CA ALA A 109 -34.84 40.15 -31.81
C ALA A 109 -34.26 41.60 -31.77
N ALA A 110 -33.25 41.78 -30.91
CA ALA A 110 -32.29 42.90 -30.79
C ALA A 110 -32.73 44.13 -29.97
N PRO A 111 -31.77 44.96 -29.47
CA PRO A 111 -30.31 44.77 -29.39
C PRO A 111 -29.79 44.78 -27.93
N ALA A 112 -28.46 44.62 -27.76
CA ALA A 112 -27.76 45.00 -26.53
C ALA A 112 -27.41 46.50 -26.55
N ASP A 113 -27.28 47.14 -25.38
CA ASP A 113 -26.90 48.56 -25.28
C ASP A 113 -25.89 48.83 -24.14
N ASN A 114 -25.14 49.93 -24.26
CA ASN A 114 -23.92 50.20 -23.48
C ASN A 114 -24.12 51.21 -22.34
N GLU A 115 -24.73 50.83 -21.21
CA GLU A 115 -24.96 51.77 -20.10
C GLU A 115 -24.70 51.22 -18.69
N ALA A 116 -23.53 50.59 -18.48
CA ALA A 116 -23.08 50.10 -17.16
C ALA A 116 -21.58 50.35 -16.88
N ARG A 117 -20.95 51.34 -17.54
CA ARG A 117 -19.49 51.55 -17.50
C ARG A 117 -19.01 52.88 -16.91
N ASP A 118 -19.91 53.73 -16.42
CA ASP A 118 -19.57 55.12 -16.07
C ASP A 118 -20.39 55.68 -14.88
N ARG A 119 -20.11 55.18 -13.65
CA ARG A 119 -20.56 55.78 -12.37
C ARG A 119 -19.55 55.60 -11.23
N LEU A 120 -18.40 56.25 -11.34
CA LEU A 120 -17.43 56.43 -10.25
C LEU A 120 -16.66 57.75 -10.46
N ALA A 121 -16.43 58.53 -9.38
CA ALA A 121 -15.96 59.94 -9.39
C ALA A 121 -17.01 60.95 -9.95
N THR A 122 -17.09 62.25 -9.63
CA THR A 122 -16.44 63.19 -8.65
C THR A 122 -17.26 64.51 -8.69
N THR A 123 -17.47 65.38 -7.69
CA THR A 123 -17.30 65.39 -6.19
C THR A 123 -18.38 66.38 -5.65
N VAL A 124 -18.33 67.28 -4.64
CA VAL A 124 -17.34 67.88 -3.69
C VAL A 124 -18.12 68.50 -2.50
N ALA A 125 -17.42 68.94 -1.43
CA ALA A 125 -17.86 69.91 -0.38
C ALA A 125 -18.94 69.42 0.63
N GLU A 126 -18.93 69.77 1.93
CA GLU A 126 -18.02 70.55 2.82
C GLU A 126 -18.43 70.28 4.31
N ALA A 127 -17.70 70.58 5.40
CA ALA A 127 -16.38 71.19 5.64
C ALA A 127 -15.81 70.79 7.04
N GLU A 128 -14.56 71.20 7.31
CA GLU A 128 -13.94 71.50 8.63
C GLU A 128 -13.69 70.43 9.74
N ALA A 129 -12.72 70.76 10.62
CA ALA A 129 -12.17 70.05 11.80
C ALA A 129 -11.36 71.10 12.64
N PRO A 130 -10.59 70.79 13.72
CA PRO A 130 -10.47 69.61 14.60
C PRO A 130 -10.57 70.03 16.11
N GLN A 131 -9.79 69.39 17.03
CA GLN A 131 -9.65 69.61 18.51
C GLN A 131 -10.70 68.89 19.40
N GLY A 132 -10.42 68.42 20.63
CA GLY A 132 -9.14 68.30 21.36
C GLY A 132 -9.27 67.80 22.83
N GLN A 133 -8.20 67.16 23.36
CA GLN A 133 -7.83 66.87 24.78
C GLN A 133 -8.78 66.16 25.79
N VAL A 134 -8.33 64.97 26.24
CA VAL A 134 -7.99 64.55 27.63
C VAL A 134 -8.83 65.05 28.84
N VAL A 135 -9.38 64.11 29.63
CA VAL A 135 -9.26 63.97 31.13
C VAL A 135 -9.56 62.50 31.51
N ALA A 136 -9.06 62.02 32.66
CA ALA A 136 -9.18 60.64 33.17
C ALA A 136 -9.86 60.56 34.56
N GLN A 137 -10.34 59.35 34.94
CA GLN A 137 -10.66 58.83 36.31
C GLN A 137 -11.54 57.55 36.17
N ASP A 138 -11.53 56.54 37.04
CA ASP A 138 -10.53 56.09 38.05
C ASP A 138 -10.81 54.59 38.39
N GLU A 139 -9.98 53.93 39.22
CA GLU A 139 -10.18 52.52 39.64
C GLU A 139 -11.34 52.31 40.67
N PRO A 140 -11.70 51.05 41.00
CA PRO A 140 -11.03 50.40 42.13
C PRO A 140 -10.60 48.94 41.89
N ALA A 141 -9.65 48.46 42.70
CA ALA A 141 -8.87 47.24 42.47
C ALA A 141 -9.04 46.12 43.55
N MET A 142 -8.19 45.09 43.43
CA MET A 142 -7.95 43.92 44.31
C MET A 142 -8.91 42.72 44.14
N ALA A 143 -8.47 41.46 44.26
CA ALA A 143 -7.22 40.96 44.88
C ALA A 143 -6.56 39.79 44.12
N GLU A 144 -5.24 39.62 44.31
CA GLU A 144 -4.44 38.48 43.84
C GLU A 144 -4.52 37.27 44.79
N ALA A 145 -4.18 36.08 44.29
CA ALA A 145 -3.91 34.88 45.09
C ALA A 145 -2.67 34.13 44.57
N SER A 146 -1.71 33.84 45.46
CA SER A 146 -0.41 33.26 45.11
C SER A 146 -0.44 31.72 44.97
N PRO A 147 0.48 31.11 44.18
CA PRO A 147 0.60 29.65 44.07
C PRO A 147 1.26 29.01 45.31
N PRO A 148 1.00 27.71 45.59
CA PRO A 148 1.59 26.98 46.70
C PRO A 148 3.06 26.55 46.46
N PRO A 149 3.84 26.28 47.52
CA PRO A 149 5.31 26.10 47.43
C PRO A 149 5.77 24.65 47.21
N ALA A 150 7.01 24.51 46.74
CA ALA A 150 7.74 23.24 46.69
C ALA A 150 8.33 22.84 48.07
N PRO A 151 8.43 21.54 48.39
CA PRO A 151 9.14 21.04 49.57
C PRO A 151 10.66 20.96 49.34
N ALA A 152 11.44 21.17 50.41
CA ALA A 152 12.90 21.10 50.39
C ALA A 152 13.45 19.70 50.74
N SER A 153 14.75 19.50 50.52
CA SER A 153 15.46 18.22 50.59
C SER A 153 15.85 17.74 52.00
N VAL A 154 16.08 16.43 52.13
CA VAL A 154 16.82 15.79 53.22
C VAL A 154 17.83 14.80 52.61
N VAL A 155 18.99 14.65 53.25
CA VAL A 155 20.18 13.98 52.69
C VAL A 155 20.27 12.50 53.10
N ALA A 156 20.62 11.62 52.15
CA ALA A 156 21.26 10.33 52.42
C ALA A 156 22.13 9.90 51.21
N GLU A 157 23.43 9.81 51.40
CA GLU A 157 24.43 9.40 50.40
C GLU A 157 25.04 8.03 50.79
N PRO A 158 25.27 7.12 49.83
CA PRO A 158 26.28 6.08 49.96
C PRO A 158 27.40 6.22 48.92
N ALA A 159 28.66 6.19 49.39
CA ALA A 159 29.85 6.41 48.58
C ALA A 159 30.20 5.24 47.63
N PRO A 160 30.92 5.49 46.52
CA PRO A 160 31.40 4.44 45.61
C PRO A 160 32.54 3.63 46.24
N THR A 161 32.50 2.31 46.14
CA THR A 161 33.58 1.42 46.59
C THR A 161 34.61 1.18 45.49
N GLU A 162 35.86 1.57 45.73
CA GLU A 162 37.02 1.17 44.92
C GLU A 162 37.17 -0.37 44.84
N ARG A 163 37.65 -0.89 43.69
CA ARG A 163 38.35 -2.19 43.67
C ARG A 163 39.50 -2.23 42.66
N ARG A 164 40.63 -1.70 43.12
CA ARG A 164 42.04 -1.94 42.72
C ARG A 164 42.32 -2.82 41.51
N GLU A 165 43.16 -2.26 40.64
CA GLU A 165 43.97 -2.98 39.65
C GLU A 165 44.87 -4.08 40.26
N LYS A 166 45.32 -4.99 39.38
CA LYS A 166 46.64 -5.62 39.45
C LYS A 166 47.26 -5.65 38.05
N GLY A 167 48.21 -4.77 37.78
CA GLY A 167 49.02 -4.83 36.55
C GLY A 167 50.19 -5.82 36.63
N VAL A 168 50.70 -6.19 35.46
CA VAL A 168 52.05 -6.75 35.25
C VAL A 168 52.65 -6.04 34.02
N ALA A 169 53.96 -5.83 34.00
CA ALA A 169 54.68 -5.17 32.90
C ALA A 169 54.64 -6.00 31.59
N GLY A 170 54.83 -5.43 30.40
CA GLY A 170 55.19 -4.04 30.06
C GLY A 170 56.57 -3.92 29.42
N GLN A 171 56.66 -3.28 28.24
CA GLN A 171 57.93 -2.92 27.59
C GLN A 171 57.79 -1.60 26.79
N ARG A 172 58.87 -1.15 26.13
CA ARG A 172 59.21 0.29 26.07
C ARG A 172 59.97 0.68 24.79
N LEU A 173 59.83 1.97 24.41
CA LEU A 173 60.63 2.73 23.42
C LEU A 173 60.36 2.43 21.93
N GLY A 174 60.40 3.48 21.10
CA GLY A 174 60.15 3.40 19.66
C GLY A 174 59.86 4.74 18.98
N GLU A 175 60.60 5.81 19.29
CA GLU A 175 60.53 7.06 18.52
C GLU A 175 61.19 6.90 17.13
N SER A 176 60.56 7.41 16.08
CA SER A 176 61.23 7.76 14.82
C SER A 176 60.40 8.80 14.05
N GLU A 177 61.10 9.67 13.32
CA GLU A 177 60.53 10.84 12.64
C GLU A 177 59.99 10.54 11.23
N ALA A 178 59.39 11.57 10.62
CA ALA A 178 58.73 11.57 9.33
C ALA A 178 59.62 11.24 8.12
N ALA A 179 58.98 10.74 7.05
CA ALA A 179 59.43 10.95 5.68
C ALA A 179 58.23 11.04 4.71
N THR A 180 58.30 11.98 3.77
CA THR A 180 57.33 12.15 2.67
C THR A 180 57.59 11.17 1.53
N GLY A 181 56.54 10.67 0.85
CA GLY A 181 56.69 9.96 -0.43
C GLY A 181 55.37 9.81 -1.19
N LEU A 182 55.27 10.43 -2.38
CA LEU A 182 54.19 10.16 -3.33
C LEU A 182 54.57 8.98 -4.23
N ALA A 183 53.64 8.04 -4.43
CA ALA A 183 53.57 7.19 -5.61
C ALA A 183 52.15 6.64 -5.78
N ALA A 184 51.56 6.76 -6.97
CA ALA A 184 50.35 6.03 -7.33
C ALA A 184 50.73 4.70 -8.01
N PRO A 185 49.99 3.59 -7.79
CA PRO A 185 50.18 2.37 -8.55
C PRO A 185 49.64 2.56 -9.98
N SER A 186 50.39 2.06 -10.97
CA SER A 186 49.99 2.08 -12.38
C SER A 186 49.07 0.92 -12.75
N THR A 187 48.27 1.12 -13.79
CA THR A 187 47.47 0.08 -14.45
C THR A 187 48.32 -1.07 -14.97
N ASP A 188 47.84 -2.30 -14.82
CA ASP A 188 48.29 -3.46 -15.59
C ASP A 188 47.07 -4.30 -15.99
N SER A 189 46.71 -4.29 -17.28
CA SER A 189 45.55 -5.01 -17.82
C SER A 189 46.00 -6.09 -18.82
N VAL A 190 45.80 -7.35 -18.44
CA VAL A 190 46.25 -8.51 -19.21
C VAL A 190 45.32 -8.77 -20.39
N TRP A 191 45.88 -8.75 -21.60
CA TRP A 191 45.16 -9.13 -22.82
C TRP A 191 45.09 -10.64 -22.98
N VAL A 192 43.88 -11.16 -23.23
CA VAL A 192 43.65 -12.54 -23.70
C VAL A 192 43.03 -12.49 -25.09
N SER A 193 43.66 -13.14 -26.06
CA SER A 193 43.23 -13.12 -27.46
C SER A 193 42.22 -14.23 -27.79
N GLY A 194 41.03 -13.85 -28.24
CA GLY A 194 40.05 -14.74 -28.87
C GLY A 194 39.53 -14.15 -30.18
N SER A 195 39.50 -14.93 -31.26
CA SER A 195 39.18 -14.43 -32.60
C SER A 195 37.71 -14.63 -32.98
N PHE A 196 37.03 -13.55 -33.36
CA PHE A 196 35.81 -13.61 -34.19
C PHE A 196 35.92 -12.71 -35.43
N GLY A 197 35.02 -12.91 -36.39
CA GLY A 197 35.19 -12.49 -37.78
C GLY A 197 35.03 -10.98 -38.03
N LYS A 198 35.52 -10.52 -39.19
CA LYS A 198 35.25 -9.17 -39.70
C LYS A 198 33.76 -8.95 -39.94
N VAL A 199 33.22 -7.90 -39.33
CA VAL A 199 32.07 -7.14 -39.83
C VAL A 199 32.59 -5.82 -40.40
N THR A 200 31.89 -5.24 -41.38
CA THR A 200 32.25 -3.97 -42.03
C THR A 200 31.79 -2.75 -41.24
N LEU A 201 32.51 -1.64 -41.39
CA LEU A 201 32.41 -0.47 -40.51
C LEU A 201 31.24 0.49 -40.82
N ASP A 202 30.42 0.17 -41.82
CA ASP A 202 29.26 0.99 -42.24
C ASP A 202 27.91 0.43 -41.72
N ASP A 203 27.89 -0.80 -41.18
CA ASP A 203 26.68 -1.52 -40.74
C ASP A 203 26.42 -1.41 -39.21
N ALA A 204 27.26 -0.67 -38.49
CA ALA A 204 27.25 -0.62 -37.01
C ALA A 204 26.50 0.59 -36.43
N ASP A 205 26.69 1.79 -36.98
CA ASP A 205 26.10 3.03 -36.44
C ASP A 205 24.57 3.05 -36.59
N SER A 206 24.06 2.61 -37.74
CA SER A 206 22.61 2.62 -38.04
C SER A 206 21.77 1.72 -37.13
N ALA A 207 22.36 0.62 -36.63
CA ALA A 207 21.72 -0.26 -35.66
C ALA A 207 21.77 0.29 -34.22
N TYR A 208 22.66 1.25 -33.94
CA TYR A 208 22.80 1.88 -32.62
C TYR A 208 21.86 3.08 -32.49
N ASP A 209 21.84 3.98 -33.49
CA ASP A 209 20.92 5.13 -33.53
C ASP A 209 19.45 4.68 -33.48
N GLN A 210 19.08 3.68 -34.28
CA GLN A 210 17.70 3.20 -34.36
C GLN A 210 17.25 2.44 -33.10
N ALA A 211 18.19 1.83 -32.35
CA ALA A 211 17.91 1.24 -31.05
C ALA A 211 17.80 2.30 -29.92
N MET A 212 18.40 3.49 -30.10
CA MET A 212 18.18 4.62 -29.19
C MET A 212 16.86 5.34 -29.47
N GLU A 213 16.47 5.60 -30.73
CA GLU A 213 15.22 6.34 -31.02
C GLU A 213 13.97 5.65 -30.44
N ASP A 214 13.83 4.32 -30.59
CA ASP A 214 12.68 3.58 -30.03
C ASP A 214 12.72 3.47 -28.49
N ALA A 215 13.88 3.69 -27.85
CA ALA A 215 14.05 3.64 -26.39
C ALA A 215 13.70 4.96 -25.67
N TYR A 216 13.58 6.08 -26.39
CA TYR A 216 13.26 7.41 -25.80
C TYR A 216 11.83 7.89 -26.10
N ALA A 217 10.87 6.96 -26.22
CA ALA A 217 9.44 7.24 -26.37
C ALA A 217 8.77 7.71 -25.07
N THR A 218 9.35 8.71 -24.39
CA THR A 218 8.88 9.26 -23.11
C THR A 218 7.64 10.16 -23.25
N PRO A 219 6.82 10.32 -22.19
CA PRO A 219 5.93 11.46 -22.08
C PRO A 219 6.77 12.74 -22.06
N ARG A 220 6.53 13.64 -23.03
CA ARG A 220 7.40 14.81 -23.26
C ARG A 220 7.26 15.86 -22.15
N ILE A 221 8.27 15.94 -21.28
CA ILE A 221 8.55 17.15 -20.50
C ILE A 221 8.97 18.25 -21.49
N PHE A 222 8.06 19.17 -21.79
CA PHE A 222 8.30 20.30 -22.70
C PHE A 222 9.09 21.43 -22.02
N CYS A 223 10.34 21.15 -21.63
CA CYS A 223 11.33 22.19 -21.35
C CYS A 223 11.85 22.78 -22.67
N ASP A 224 11.03 23.64 -23.30
CA ASP A 224 11.46 24.41 -24.49
C ASP A 224 12.53 25.44 -24.12
N SER A 225 13.79 25.06 -24.35
CA SER A 225 14.97 25.88 -24.09
C SER A 225 15.13 27.10 -25.01
N SER A 226 14.17 27.36 -25.91
CA SER A 226 14.16 28.54 -26.79
C SER A 226 13.31 29.72 -26.29
N MET A 227 12.54 29.55 -25.20
CA MET A 227 11.70 30.61 -24.62
C MET A 227 12.41 31.42 -23.52
N PRO A 228 12.17 32.74 -23.40
CA PRO A 228 12.76 33.55 -22.34
C PRO A 228 12.18 33.19 -20.96
N ALA A 229 13.03 33.16 -19.93
CA ALA A 229 12.68 32.74 -18.57
C ALA A 229 11.52 33.58 -17.97
N ALA A 230 10.33 32.97 -17.90
CA ALA A 230 9.11 33.58 -17.36
C ALA A 230 8.15 32.58 -16.69
N ASN A 231 8.15 31.31 -17.13
CA ASN A 231 7.38 30.23 -16.48
C ASN A 231 8.31 29.40 -15.59
N PRO A 232 7.95 29.11 -14.33
CA PRO A 232 8.53 27.99 -13.59
C PRO A 232 8.27 26.67 -14.31
N CYS A 233 9.09 25.65 -14.06
CA CYS A 233 8.69 24.28 -14.37
C CYS A 233 7.52 23.91 -13.47
N GLU A 234 6.32 23.79 -14.04
CA GLU A 234 5.19 23.21 -13.32
C GLU A 234 5.46 21.71 -13.17
N PHE A 235 5.85 21.31 -11.95
CA PHE A 235 5.83 19.92 -11.53
C PHE A 235 4.36 19.50 -11.50
N PHE A 236 3.94 18.72 -12.50
CA PHE A 236 2.65 18.07 -12.47
C PHE A 236 2.63 17.05 -11.34
N ASP A 237 1.59 17.07 -10.52
CA ASP A 237 1.33 16.03 -9.53
C ASP A 237 0.96 14.74 -10.28
N THR A 238 1.78 13.70 -10.12
CA THR A 238 1.56 12.36 -10.69
C THR A 238 1.32 11.31 -9.60
N GLU A 239 0.95 11.72 -8.38
CA GLU A 239 0.60 10.77 -7.31
C GLU A 239 -0.61 9.91 -7.71
N ALA A 240 -0.49 8.59 -7.57
CA ALA A 240 -1.48 7.61 -8.02
C ALA A 240 -2.02 6.78 -6.84
N PHE A 241 -3.34 6.64 -6.76
CA PHE A 241 -4.03 5.94 -5.67
C PHE A 241 -5.10 4.99 -6.22
N SER A 242 -5.47 3.93 -5.48
CA SER A 242 -6.59 3.07 -5.89
C SER A 242 -7.93 3.79 -5.85
N THR A 243 -8.81 3.46 -6.79
CA THR A 243 -10.16 4.03 -6.92
C THR A 243 -11.25 3.03 -6.50
N ASP A 244 -10.96 2.15 -5.54
CA ASP A 244 -11.92 1.15 -5.05
C ASP A 244 -13.09 1.82 -4.30
N ALA A 245 -14.28 1.22 -4.42
CA ALA A 245 -15.51 1.79 -3.86
C ALA A 245 -15.66 1.44 -2.36
N PRO A 246 -15.95 2.42 -1.48
CA PRO A 246 -16.10 2.18 -0.04
C PRO A 246 -17.05 1.03 0.31
N ASN A 247 -16.64 0.21 1.28
CA ASN A 247 -17.25 -1.07 1.59
C ASN A 247 -18.78 -0.94 1.84
N PRO A 248 -19.61 -1.74 1.14
CA PRO A 248 -21.06 -1.66 1.25
C PRO A 248 -21.55 -2.21 2.59
N VAL A 249 -22.78 -1.84 2.95
CA VAL A 249 -23.53 -2.54 4.00
C VAL A 249 -24.00 -3.88 3.44
N LYS A 250 -23.69 -4.97 4.14
CA LYS A 250 -24.05 -6.35 3.79
C LYS A 250 -25.15 -6.88 4.70
N ILE A 251 -26.06 -7.68 4.15
CA ILE A 251 -27.16 -8.33 4.88
C ILE A 251 -26.67 -9.69 5.40
N VAL A 252 -26.68 -9.90 6.72
CA VAL A 252 -26.13 -11.13 7.35
C VAL A 252 -26.89 -12.39 6.92
N ALA A 253 -28.18 -12.28 6.62
CA ALA A 253 -28.98 -13.40 6.12
C ALA A 253 -28.63 -13.84 4.68
N GLU A 254 -27.84 -13.05 3.95
CA GLU A 254 -27.42 -13.31 2.56
C GLU A 254 -25.90 -13.55 2.48
N GLU A 255 -25.11 -12.67 3.10
CA GLU A 255 -23.64 -12.76 3.18
C GLU A 255 -23.17 -12.71 4.65
N PRO A 256 -23.32 -13.79 5.45
CA PRO A 256 -22.95 -13.80 6.87
C PRO A 256 -21.44 -13.72 7.14
N VAL A 257 -20.60 -13.79 6.10
CA VAL A 257 -19.13 -13.94 6.23
C VAL A 257 -18.38 -12.82 5.53
N SER A 258 -17.42 -12.23 6.24
CA SER A 258 -16.44 -11.26 5.75
C SER A 258 -15.04 -11.86 5.88
N THR A 259 -14.22 -11.79 4.83
CA THR A 259 -12.83 -12.25 4.83
C THR A 259 -11.93 -11.13 4.30
N PHE A 260 -10.78 -10.92 4.91
CA PHE A 260 -9.77 -9.94 4.48
C PHE A 260 -8.35 -10.38 4.87
N SER A 261 -7.35 -9.89 4.15
CA SER A 261 -5.93 -10.03 4.52
C SER A 261 -5.58 -9.14 5.71
N ILE A 262 -4.48 -9.44 6.41
CA ILE A 262 -4.05 -8.64 7.56
C ILE A 262 -3.33 -7.35 7.17
N ASP A 263 -2.85 -7.25 5.93
CA ASP A 263 -1.98 -6.17 5.43
C ASP A 263 -2.54 -4.76 5.67
N THR A 264 -1.94 -4.06 6.64
CA THR A 264 -2.18 -2.63 6.88
C THR A 264 -0.88 -1.85 6.80
N ASP A 265 -0.68 -1.18 5.66
CA ASP A 265 0.30 -0.11 5.52
C ASP A 265 -0.13 1.13 6.31
N THR A 266 0.69 2.19 6.31
CA THR A 266 0.35 3.46 6.99
C THR A 266 0.57 4.71 6.13
N ALA A 267 0.90 4.53 4.85
CA ALA A 267 1.27 5.60 3.93
C ALA A 267 0.17 6.65 3.73
N SER A 268 -1.10 6.23 3.67
CA SER A 268 -2.26 7.12 3.53
C SER A 268 -2.32 8.19 4.63
N TYR A 269 -1.99 7.86 5.88
CA TYR A 269 -2.00 8.86 6.96
C TYR A 269 -0.95 9.95 6.75
N SER A 270 0.26 9.60 6.30
CA SER A 270 1.30 10.57 5.96
C SER A 270 0.90 11.44 4.76
N VAL A 271 0.23 10.89 3.74
CA VAL A 271 -0.31 11.68 2.60
C VAL A 271 -1.41 12.64 3.06
N ILE A 272 -2.30 12.20 3.97
CA ILE A 272 -3.34 13.04 4.59
C ILE A 272 -2.72 14.15 5.44
N ARG A 273 -1.77 13.83 6.32
CA ARG A 273 -1.01 14.83 7.11
C ARG A 273 -0.35 15.85 6.21
N SER A 274 0.38 15.39 5.19
CA SER A 274 1.10 16.28 4.28
C SER A 274 0.14 17.19 3.51
N SER A 275 -1.00 16.68 3.04
CA SER A 275 -2.04 17.50 2.39
C SER A 275 -2.59 18.58 3.32
N LEU A 276 -3.07 18.17 4.51
CA LEU A 276 -3.70 19.08 5.48
C LEU A 276 -2.73 20.13 6.03
N THR A 277 -1.46 19.77 6.26
CA THR A 277 -0.42 20.71 6.73
C THR A 277 0.06 21.66 5.64
N ASN A 278 0.02 21.26 4.36
CA ASN A 278 0.21 22.16 3.22
C ASN A 278 -1.06 23.00 2.90
N GLY A 279 -2.12 22.92 3.71
CA GLY A 279 -3.33 23.74 3.57
C GLY A 279 -4.30 23.27 2.48
N GLN A 280 -4.33 21.98 2.17
CA GLN A 280 -5.21 21.38 1.16
C GLN A 280 -5.95 20.16 1.73
N LEU A 281 -7.17 19.88 1.24
CA LEU A 281 -7.80 18.58 1.51
C LEU A 281 -7.09 17.50 0.65
N PRO A 282 -6.84 16.30 1.19
CA PRO A 282 -6.29 15.20 0.39
C PRO A 282 -7.27 14.77 -0.71
N PRO A 283 -6.79 14.15 -1.81
CA PRO A 283 -7.63 13.34 -2.70
C PRO A 283 -8.40 12.30 -1.90
N LYS A 284 -9.63 11.97 -2.31
CA LYS A 284 -10.49 11.03 -1.57
C LYS A 284 -10.00 9.60 -1.69
N GLU A 285 -9.40 9.32 -2.83
CA GLU A 285 -8.76 8.09 -3.26
C GLU A 285 -7.51 7.80 -2.40
N ALA A 286 -6.87 8.84 -1.85
CA ALA A 286 -5.75 8.73 -0.92
C ALA A 286 -6.17 8.47 0.54
N VAL A 287 -7.46 8.30 0.85
CA VAL A 287 -8.00 8.16 2.22
C VAL A 287 -8.39 6.72 2.51
N ARG A 288 -7.42 5.92 2.97
CA ARG A 288 -7.62 4.54 3.41
C ARG A 288 -7.82 4.49 4.93
N ILE A 289 -9.05 4.18 5.33
CA ILE A 289 -9.50 4.38 6.71
C ILE A 289 -8.84 3.36 7.67
N GLU A 290 -8.56 2.16 7.17
CA GLU A 290 -7.77 1.13 7.84
C GLU A 290 -6.33 1.60 8.12
N GLU A 291 -5.65 2.22 7.16
CA GLU A 291 -4.30 2.75 7.36
C GLU A 291 -4.29 3.92 8.35
N MET A 292 -5.29 4.80 8.29
CA MET A 292 -5.48 5.87 9.27
C MET A 292 -5.66 5.31 10.69
N VAL A 293 -6.48 4.27 10.87
CA VAL A 293 -6.72 3.65 12.19
C VAL A 293 -5.48 2.92 12.68
N ASN A 294 -4.75 2.21 11.81
CA ASN A 294 -3.56 1.43 12.16
C ASN A 294 -2.25 2.25 12.22
N TYR A 295 -2.30 3.54 11.86
CA TYR A 295 -1.20 4.46 12.12
C TYR A 295 -0.86 4.60 13.62
N PHE A 296 -1.85 4.42 14.51
CA PHE A 296 -1.70 4.70 15.94
C PHE A 296 -1.39 3.44 16.78
N PRO A 297 -0.52 3.54 17.79
CA PRO A 297 -0.35 2.47 18.78
C PRO A 297 -1.58 2.35 19.68
N TYR A 298 -1.91 1.12 20.07
CA TYR A 298 -3.01 0.77 20.97
C TYR A 298 -2.51 -0.13 22.13
N ALA A 299 -3.20 -0.09 23.27
CA ALA A 299 -2.84 -0.85 24.47
C ALA A 299 -3.43 -2.27 24.47
N TYR A 300 -3.28 -3.00 23.36
CA TYR A 300 -3.72 -4.39 23.27
C TYR A 300 -2.82 -5.33 24.11
N PRO A 301 -3.39 -6.33 24.80
CA PRO A 301 -2.60 -7.32 25.51
C PRO A 301 -1.80 -8.19 24.54
N ALA A 302 -0.50 -8.36 24.79
CA ALA A 302 0.33 -9.31 24.07
C ALA A 302 -0.04 -10.78 24.40
N PRO A 303 0.26 -11.73 23.50
CA PRO A 303 0.25 -13.15 23.83
C PRO A 303 1.26 -13.45 24.94
N GLU A 304 0.93 -14.37 25.83
CA GLU A 304 1.81 -14.87 26.88
C GLU A 304 2.81 -15.89 26.33
N ALA A 305 3.93 -16.11 27.03
CA ALA A 305 5.01 -16.94 26.53
C ALA A 305 4.58 -18.43 26.38
N GLY A 306 4.42 -18.87 25.13
CA GLY A 306 3.92 -20.20 24.78
C GLY A 306 2.45 -20.23 24.33
N GLU A 307 1.78 -19.08 24.22
CA GLU A 307 0.55 -18.93 23.42
C GLU A 307 0.88 -18.89 21.91
N ALA A 308 -0.16 -18.72 21.08
CA ALA A 308 -0.02 -18.44 19.64
C ALA A 308 0.79 -17.15 19.39
N PRO A 309 1.40 -16.96 18.19
CA PRO A 309 2.24 -15.78 17.90
C PRO A 309 1.50 -14.43 17.97
N PHE A 310 0.18 -14.42 18.10
CA PHE A 310 -0.61 -13.20 18.27
C PHE A 310 -1.82 -13.44 19.19
N ARG A 311 -2.30 -12.35 19.80
CA ARG A 311 -3.49 -12.35 20.68
C ARG A 311 -4.59 -11.47 20.09
N ALA A 312 -5.79 -12.04 19.97
CA ALA A 312 -6.97 -11.32 19.53
C ALA A 312 -7.71 -10.66 20.71
N SER A 313 -8.17 -9.43 20.49
CA SER A 313 -8.91 -8.60 21.44
C SER A 313 -10.19 -8.11 20.78
N VAL A 314 -11.32 -8.72 21.13
CA VAL A 314 -12.64 -8.39 20.56
C VAL A 314 -13.42 -7.51 21.52
N SER A 315 -13.91 -6.36 21.02
CA SER A 315 -14.62 -5.37 21.84
C SER A 315 -15.77 -4.75 21.06
N LEU A 316 -16.96 -4.72 21.67
CA LEU A 316 -18.19 -4.20 21.10
C LEU A 316 -18.65 -2.98 21.90
N PHE A 317 -19.04 -1.88 21.24
CA PHE A 317 -19.47 -0.64 21.89
C PHE A 317 -20.43 0.18 20.99
N PRO A 318 -21.15 1.19 21.51
CA PRO A 318 -22.08 1.99 20.69
C PRO A 318 -21.37 2.84 19.62
N THR A 319 -21.97 2.99 18.43
CA THR A 319 -21.41 3.80 17.34
C THR A 319 -21.55 5.31 17.62
N PRO A 320 -20.48 6.13 17.52
CA PRO A 320 -20.56 7.56 17.82
C PRO A 320 -21.50 8.37 16.92
N TRP A 321 -21.64 7.98 15.64
CA TRP A 321 -22.48 8.66 14.65
C TRP A 321 -23.91 8.12 14.55
N ASN A 322 -24.23 7.00 15.23
CA ASN A 322 -25.51 6.32 15.09
C ASN A 322 -25.85 5.52 16.37
N ALA A 323 -26.78 6.02 17.19
CA ALA A 323 -27.11 5.41 18.49
C ALA A 323 -27.79 4.02 18.38
N ASP A 324 -28.25 3.65 17.19
CA ASP A 324 -28.97 2.41 16.92
C ASP A 324 -28.08 1.34 16.21
N THR A 325 -26.79 1.64 15.96
CA THR A 325 -25.77 0.66 15.54
C THR A 325 -24.66 0.52 16.60
N GLN A 326 -23.82 -0.49 16.44
CA GLN A 326 -22.68 -0.76 17.31
C GLN A 326 -21.40 -0.84 16.49
N LEU A 327 -20.27 -0.43 17.07
CA LEU A 327 -18.94 -0.68 16.54
C LEU A 327 -18.34 -1.92 17.23
N LEU A 328 -17.97 -2.89 16.40
CA LEU A 328 -17.15 -4.05 16.75
C LEU A 328 -15.71 -3.75 16.34
N ARG A 329 -14.83 -3.56 17.32
CA ARG A 329 -13.37 -3.47 17.12
C ARG A 329 -12.74 -4.83 17.39
N ILE A 330 -12.01 -5.31 16.39
CA ILE A 330 -11.09 -6.45 16.47
C ILE A 330 -9.68 -5.87 16.48
N GLY A 331 -8.98 -6.00 17.61
CA GLY A 331 -7.56 -5.69 17.73
C GLY A 331 -6.73 -6.97 17.76
N LEU A 332 -5.62 -7.01 17.05
CA LEU A 332 -4.63 -8.08 17.05
C LEU A 332 -3.30 -7.51 17.54
N GLN A 333 -2.63 -8.23 18.45
CA GLN A 333 -1.30 -7.90 18.93
C GLN A 333 -0.36 -9.07 18.65
N GLY A 334 0.65 -8.84 17.80
CA GLY A 334 1.76 -9.78 17.61
C GLY A 334 2.64 -9.91 18.86
N ALA A 335 3.23 -11.08 19.08
CA ALA A 335 4.19 -11.32 20.14
C ALA A 335 5.38 -10.36 20.06
N MET A 336 5.83 -9.86 21.21
CA MET A 336 7.04 -9.06 21.37
C MET A 336 8.14 -9.95 21.97
N PRO A 337 8.97 -10.63 21.16
CA PRO A 337 10.19 -11.27 21.68
C PRO A 337 11.12 -10.21 22.29
N ALA A 338 11.95 -10.62 23.25
CA ALA A 338 12.93 -9.71 23.82
C ALA A 338 13.94 -9.25 22.75
N THR A 339 14.27 -7.96 22.73
CA THR A 339 15.16 -7.36 21.72
C THR A 339 16.54 -8.03 21.64
N ASP A 340 16.99 -8.61 22.75
CA ASP A 340 18.26 -9.34 22.85
C ASP A 340 18.24 -10.69 22.09
N ASP A 341 17.09 -11.36 22.02
CA ASP A 341 16.94 -12.72 21.46
C ASP A 341 16.76 -12.74 19.93
N ARG A 342 16.67 -11.59 19.25
CA ARG A 342 16.44 -11.55 17.79
C ARG A 342 17.64 -12.07 16.98
N PRO A 343 17.44 -12.62 15.77
CA PRO A 343 18.53 -12.93 14.85
C PRO A 343 19.33 -11.67 14.42
N PRO A 344 20.62 -11.81 14.04
CA PRO A 344 21.37 -10.74 13.39
C PRO A 344 20.76 -10.35 12.03
N LEU A 345 20.83 -9.07 11.71
CA LEU A 345 20.27 -8.50 10.48
C LEU A 345 21.34 -8.27 9.42
N ASN A 346 20.98 -8.53 8.16
CA ASN A 346 21.68 -8.07 6.98
C ASN A 346 20.79 -7.05 6.27
N LEU A 347 21.07 -5.76 6.43
CA LEU A 347 20.30 -4.67 5.81
C LEU A 347 21.02 -4.15 4.57
N VAL A 348 20.33 -4.19 3.42
CA VAL A 348 20.79 -3.52 2.20
C VAL A 348 19.93 -2.28 1.99
N PHE A 349 20.54 -1.10 2.13
CA PHE A 349 19.87 0.15 1.80
C PHE A 349 19.97 0.35 0.29
N LEU A 350 18.83 0.30 -0.40
CA LEU A 350 18.72 0.56 -1.83
C LEU A 350 18.18 1.97 -2.01
N ILE A 351 19.08 2.92 -2.24
CA ILE A 351 18.80 4.36 -2.18
C ILE A 351 18.69 4.96 -3.58
N ASP A 352 17.57 5.63 -3.83
CA ASP A 352 17.39 6.50 -4.98
C ASP A 352 18.28 7.74 -4.84
N THR A 353 19.06 8.00 -5.88
CA THR A 353 19.94 9.18 -6.00
C THR A 353 19.68 9.95 -7.29
N SER A 354 18.51 9.77 -7.91
CA SER A 354 18.08 10.53 -9.08
C SER A 354 17.97 12.03 -8.81
N GLY A 355 17.89 12.85 -9.87
CA GLY A 355 17.83 14.30 -9.74
C GLY A 355 16.58 14.84 -9.03
N SER A 356 15.48 14.08 -8.97
CA SER A 356 14.26 14.48 -8.26
C SER A 356 14.36 14.37 -6.74
N MET A 357 15.40 13.68 -6.23
CA MET A 357 15.70 13.53 -4.79
C MET A 357 16.36 14.76 -4.14
N ASP A 358 16.66 15.83 -4.91
CA ASP A 358 17.24 17.10 -4.43
C ASP A 358 16.20 18.06 -3.80
N ASP A 359 15.33 17.54 -2.93
CA ASP A 359 14.42 18.34 -2.09
C ASP A 359 14.74 18.10 -0.60
N PRO A 360 14.66 19.10 0.29
CA PRO A 360 14.91 18.93 1.72
C PRO A 360 14.11 17.83 2.45
N LYS A 361 12.96 17.41 1.91
CA LYS A 361 12.12 16.30 2.40
C LYS A 361 12.44 14.95 1.74
N LYS A 362 13.40 14.90 0.82
CA LYS A 362 13.84 13.71 0.07
C LYS A 362 15.19 13.19 0.57
N LEU A 363 16.26 13.15 -0.25
CA LEU A 363 17.57 12.59 0.16
C LEU A 363 18.14 13.19 1.46
N PRO A 364 18.03 14.51 1.75
CA PRO A 364 18.44 15.08 3.03
C PRO A 364 17.63 14.57 4.23
N LEU A 365 16.34 14.27 4.05
CA LEU A 365 15.50 13.64 5.09
C LEU A 365 15.88 12.15 5.24
N LEU A 366 15.98 11.40 4.13
CA LEU A 366 16.45 10.01 4.09
C LEU A 366 17.77 9.83 4.86
N LYS A 367 18.79 10.66 4.58
CA LYS A 367 20.06 10.66 5.32
C LYS A 367 19.82 10.78 6.83
N GLN A 368 18.99 11.74 7.27
CA GLN A 368 18.66 11.94 8.70
C GLN A 368 17.92 10.73 9.29
N SER A 369 16.92 10.21 8.58
CA SER A 369 16.12 9.05 8.95
C SER A 369 16.99 7.81 9.22
N PHE A 370 17.96 7.54 8.34
CA PHE A 370 18.88 6.42 8.54
C PHE A 370 19.87 6.67 9.69
N ARG A 371 20.24 7.92 10.03
CA ARG A 371 21.04 8.19 11.26
C ARG A 371 20.27 7.81 12.54
N LEU A 372 18.94 7.95 12.56
CA LEU A 372 18.12 7.49 13.69
C LEU A 372 18.11 5.95 13.78
N MET A 373 17.88 5.27 12.65
CA MET A 373 17.81 3.81 12.56
C MET A 373 19.13 3.13 12.96
N LEU A 374 20.28 3.68 12.56
CA LEU A 374 21.60 3.15 12.92
C LEU A 374 21.86 3.14 14.45
N GLY A 375 21.13 3.94 15.22
CA GLY A 375 21.15 3.92 16.68
C GLY A 375 20.41 2.73 17.32
N GLN A 376 19.67 1.94 16.54
CA GLN A 376 18.88 0.78 17.00
C GLN A 376 19.45 -0.58 16.54
N LEU A 377 20.48 -0.56 15.69
CA LEU A 377 21.17 -1.77 15.24
C LEU A 377 22.12 -2.26 16.33
N ARG A 378 22.23 -3.59 16.47
CA ARG A 378 23.22 -4.23 17.34
C ARG A 378 24.57 -4.25 16.63
N PRO A 379 25.71 -4.26 17.35
CA PRO A 379 27.05 -4.19 16.76
C PRO A 379 27.33 -5.23 15.66
N GLU A 380 26.72 -6.41 15.76
CA GLU A 380 26.86 -7.54 14.83
C GLU A 380 25.86 -7.56 13.66
N ASP A 381 24.87 -6.66 13.63
CA ASP A 381 24.08 -6.43 12.42
C ASP A 381 24.96 -5.83 11.32
N ARG A 382 24.57 -5.99 10.04
CA ARG A 382 25.35 -5.52 8.89
C ARG A 382 24.54 -4.61 7.99
N VAL A 383 25.22 -3.60 7.43
CA VAL A 383 24.68 -2.63 6.48
C VAL A 383 25.52 -2.64 5.20
N ALA A 384 24.85 -2.71 4.06
CA ALA A 384 25.41 -2.36 2.75
C ALA A 384 24.58 -1.25 2.11
N ILE A 385 25.17 -0.45 1.21
CA ILE A 385 24.47 0.65 0.53
C ILE A 385 24.65 0.51 -0.98
N VAL A 386 23.55 0.20 -1.66
CA VAL A 386 23.42 0.25 -3.12
C VAL A 386 22.66 1.51 -3.48
N THR A 387 23.16 2.27 -4.45
CA THR A 387 22.46 3.43 -5.02
C THR A 387 22.01 3.14 -6.43
N TYR A 388 20.92 3.76 -6.85
CA TYR A 388 20.56 3.86 -8.26
C TYR A 388 20.27 5.31 -8.67
N ALA A 389 20.72 5.64 -9.88
CA ALA A 389 20.36 6.83 -10.62
C ALA A 389 20.47 6.45 -12.11
N GLY A 390 21.27 7.15 -12.92
CA GLY A 390 21.55 6.77 -14.31
C GLY A 390 22.28 5.42 -14.49
N SER A 391 22.73 4.81 -13.40
CA SER A 391 23.22 3.43 -13.30
C SER A 391 23.08 2.95 -11.85
N ALA A 392 23.14 1.63 -11.62
CA ALA A 392 23.30 1.08 -10.28
C ALA A 392 24.77 1.15 -9.78
N GLY A 393 24.99 1.18 -8.46
CA GLY A 393 26.32 1.13 -7.87
C GLY A 393 26.35 0.78 -6.38
N LEU A 394 27.40 0.06 -5.95
CA LEU A 394 27.66 -0.28 -4.55
C LEU A 394 28.53 0.82 -3.91
N VAL A 395 27.96 1.59 -2.98
CA VAL A 395 28.62 2.72 -2.30
C VAL A 395 29.24 2.31 -0.96
N LEU A 396 28.70 1.26 -0.34
CA LEU A 396 29.23 0.64 0.87
C LEU A 396 29.10 -0.88 0.80
N GLU A 397 30.25 -1.56 0.77
CA GLU A 397 30.37 -3.02 0.98
C GLU A 397 29.79 -3.44 2.33
N PRO A 398 29.34 -4.71 2.50
CA PRO A 398 28.80 -5.21 3.76
C PRO A 398 29.67 -4.89 4.99
N THR A 399 29.19 -3.94 5.80
CA THR A 399 29.91 -3.33 6.93
C THR A 399 29.13 -3.61 8.22
N GLU A 400 29.81 -3.96 9.31
CA GLU A 400 29.16 -4.17 10.61
C GLU A 400 28.66 -2.85 11.19
N ALA A 401 27.46 -2.84 11.78
CA ALA A 401 26.83 -1.67 12.39
C ALA A 401 27.64 -1.09 13.57
N SER A 402 28.62 -1.84 14.08
CA SER A 402 29.67 -1.35 14.97
C SER A 402 30.52 -0.22 14.36
N ASP A 403 30.76 -0.21 13.04
CA ASP A 403 31.41 0.89 12.33
C ASP A 403 30.38 1.88 11.76
N GLN A 404 29.64 2.52 12.66
CA GLN A 404 28.77 3.64 12.33
C GLN A 404 29.53 4.77 11.61
N THR A 405 30.85 4.90 11.79
CA THR A 405 31.63 5.97 11.14
C THR A 405 31.74 5.73 9.65
N ALA A 406 32.04 4.49 9.22
CA ALA A 406 32.06 4.13 7.80
C ALA A 406 30.67 4.27 7.15
N ILE A 407 29.62 3.79 7.83
CA ILE A 407 28.24 3.82 7.31
C ILE A 407 27.74 5.27 7.16
N LEU A 408 27.89 6.11 8.20
CA LEU A 408 27.51 7.53 8.14
C LEU A 408 28.34 8.28 7.09
N SER A 409 29.65 8.00 7.00
CA SER A 409 30.52 8.59 5.97
C SER A 409 30.13 8.18 4.54
N ALA A 410 29.44 7.04 4.35
CA ALA A 410 28.93 6.63 3.06
C ALA A 410 27.60 7.32 2.73
N LEU A 411 26.67 7.39 3.70
CA LEU A 411 25.41 8.14 3.56
C LEU A 411 25.65 9.63 3.30
N ASP A 412 26.63 10.24 3.98
CA ASP A 412 26.91 11.67 3.83
C ASP A 412 27.41 12.02 2.41
N ARG A 413 28.11 11.10 1.73
CA ARG A 413 28.62 11.25 0.34
C ARG A 413 27.58 11.07 -0.76
N LEU A 414 26.32 10.75 -0.44
CA LEU A 414 25.28 10.57 -1.46
C LEU A 414 24.77 11.93 -1.95
N ASP A 415 24.91 12.23 -3.24
CA ASP A 415 24.38 13.45 -3.86
C ASP A 415 23.35 13.07 -4.93
N ALA A 416 22.33 13.91 -5.12
CA ALA A 416 21.26 13.67 -6.08
C ALA A 416 21.66 14.12 -7.50
N GLY A 417 21.40 13.29 -8.52
CA GLY A 417 21.66 13.63 -9.91
C GLY A 417 21.52 12.47 -10.91
N GLY A 418 21.05 12.81 -12.11
CA GLY A 418 20.83 11.85 -13.21
C GLY A 418 19.39 11.33 -13.30
N SER A 419 19.17 10.46 -14.28
CA SER A 419 17.91 9.71 -14.47
C SER A 419 17.80 8.57 -13.46
N THR A 420 16.88 7.62 -13.67
CA THR A 420 16.56 6.55 -12.73
C THR A 420 16.58 5.17 -13.41
N ALA A 421 17.36 4.23 -12.88
CA ALA A 421 17.54 2.86 -13.38
C ALA A 421 17.24 1.83 -12.26
N GLY A 422 16.03 1.87 -11.71
CA GLY A 422 15.66 1.15 -10.48
C GLY A 422 15.80 -0.37 -10.57
N GLN A 423 15.64 -0.96 -11.76
CA GLN A 423 15.74 -2.42 -11.94
C GLN A 423 17.16 -2.93 -11.71
N GLU A 424 18.18 -2.23 -12.23
CA GLU A 424 19.58 -2.60 -12.00
C GLU A 424 19.92 -2.48 -10.50
N GLY A 425 19.43 -1.41 -9.87
CA GLY A 425 19.58 -1.18 -8.43
C GLY A 425 18.98 -2.32 -7.60
N LEU A 426 17.74 -2.73 -7.90
CA LEU A 426 17.07 -3.82 -7.20
C LEU A 426 17.77 -5.17 -7.43
N GLN A 427 18.18 -5.48 -8.66
CA GLN A 427 18.94 -6.69 -8.94
C GLN A 427 20.30 -6.72 -8.23
N GLN A 428 21.00 -5.59 -8.16
CA GLN A 428 22.25 -5.46 -7.41
C GLN A 428 22.02 -5.57 -5.89
N ALA A 429 20.96 -4.98 -5.35
CA ALA A 429 20.62 -5.07 -3.93
C ALA A 429 20.34 -6.53 -3.50
N TYR A 430 19.64 -7.32 -4.32
CA TYR A 430 19.47 -8.75 -4.05
C TYR A 430 20.79 -9.53 -4.14
N GLN A 431 21.67 -9.24 -5.11
CA GLN A 431 22.99 -9.89 -5.20
C GLN A 431 23.87 -9.59 -3.97
N VAL A 432 23.76 -8.38 -3.40
CA VAL A 432 24.44 -8.00 -2.15
C VAL A 432 23.80 -8.67 -0.93
N ALA A 433 22.47 -8.71 -0.85
CA ALA A 433 21.76 -9.42 0.23
C ALA A 433 22.06 -10.93 0.26
N GLU A 434 22.23 -11.54 -0.91
CA GLU A 434 22.66 -12.93 -1.09
C GLU A 434 24.14 -13.13 -0.67
N SER A 435 25.04 -12.21 -1.00
CA SER A 435 26.46 -12.29 -0.60
C SER A 435 26.69 -12.04 0.89
N MET A 436 25.77 -11.36 1.57
CA MET A 436 25.71 -11.22 3.03
C MET A 436 25.17 -12.47 3.75
N GLY A 437 24.59 -13.42 3.02
CA GLY A 437 23.86 -14.57 3.56
C GLY A 437 24.70 -15.51 4.44
N GLY A 438 24.07 -16.07 5.48
CA GLY A 438 24.68 -17.04 6.39
C GLY A 438 23.64 -17.64 7.35
N ASP A 439 23.95 -18.81 7.90
CA ASP A 439 23.02 -19.57 8.75
C ASP A 439 22.50 -18.73 9.94
N GLY A 440 21.22 -18.39 9.92
CA GLY A 440 20.54 -17.66 10.99
C GLY A 440 20.60 -16.13 10.93
N HIS A 441 21.10 -15.53 9.84
CA HIS A 441 20.88 -14.09 9.58
C HIS A 441 19.55 -13.86 8.84
N VAL A 442 18.88 -12.73 9.11
CA VAL A 442 17.70 -12.27 8.35
C VAL A 442 18.16 -11.18 7.37
N SER A 443 18.00 -11.41 6.06
CA SER A 443 18.33 -10.43 5.02
C SER A 443 17.11 -9.58 4.65
N ARG A 444 17.28 -8.26 4.58
CA ARG A 444 16.22 -7.32 4.17
C ARG A 444 16.76 -6.15 3.35
N ILE A 445 16.07 -5.85 2.25
CA ILE A 445 16.31 -4.66 1.43
C ILE A 445 15.36 -3.56 1.90
N LEU A 446 15.89 -2.36 2.16
CA LEU A 446 15.13 -1.14 2.39
C LEU A 446 15.28 -0.25 1.17
N LEU A 447 14.26 -0.26 0.31
CA LEU A 447 14.18 0.54 -0.92
C LEU A 447 13.64 1.94 -0.57
N ALA A 448 14.45 2.98 -0.81
CA ALA A 448 14.17 4.33 -0.37
C ALA A 448 14.22 5.32 -1.57
N THR A 449 13.08 5.92 -1.91
CA THR A 449 12.85 6.68 -3.16
C THR A 449 11.83 7.81 -2.95
N ASP A 450 11.60 8.64 -3.98
CA ASP A 450 10.49 9.60 -4.05
C ASP A 450 9.27 9.12 -4.86
N GLY A 451 9.30 7.87 -5.32
CA GLY A 451 8.17 7.18 -5.96
C GLY A 451 8.31 6.95 -7.46
N ASP A 452 9.33 7.54 -8.11
CA ASP A 452 9.58 7.32 -9.54
C ASP A 452 10.32 6.00 -9.79
N PHE A 453 9.61 4.88 -9.65
CA PHE A 453 10.11 3.55 -9.98
C PHE A 453 10.24 3.36 -11.49
N ASN A 454 11.27 3.98 -12.10
CA ASN A 454 11.79 3.56 -13.42
C ASN A 454 12.55 2.22 -13.28
N VAL A 455 11.84 1.20 -12.80
CA VAL A 455 12.24 -0.20 -12.84
C VAL A 455 11.94 -0.70 -14.25
N GLY A 456 12.97 -0.80 -15.10
CA GLY A 456 12.87 -1.06 -16.55
C GLY A 456 12.21 -2.37 -17.02
N LEU A 457 11.54 -3.11 -16.12
CA LEU A 457 10.59 -4.14 -16.49
C LEU A 457 9.32 -3.46 -16.98
N SER A 458 9.08 -3.49 -18.30
CA SER A 458 7.87 -2.98 -18.94
C SER A 458 6.60 -3.83 -18.66
N ASP A 459 6.60 -4.53 -17.52
CA ASP A 459 5.67 -5.57 -17.10
C ASP A 459 5.74 -5.69 -15.57
N PRO A 460 4.78 -5.10 -14.82
CA PRO A 460 4.74 -5.20 -13.36
C PRO A 460 4.59 -6.63 -12.85
N GLU A 461 3.86 -7.50 -13.57
CA GLU A 461 3.68 -8.91 -13.17
C GLU A 461 5.05 -9.61 -13.07
N ALA A 462 5.96 -9.34 -14.00
CA ALA A 462 7.33 -9.88 -13.99
C ALA A 462 8.22 -9.35 -12.84
N LEU A 463 7.88 -8.21 -12.24
CA LEU A 463 8.59 -7.64 -11.10
C LEU A 463 8.11 -8.24 -9.78
N GLU A 464 6.79 -8.32 -9.59
CA GLU A 464 6.15 -9.04 -8.49
C GLU A 464 6.64 -10.49 -8.44
N ASP A 465 6.60 -11.17 -9.60
CA ASP A 465 7.04 -12.55 -9.80
C ASP A 465 8.55 -12.76 -9.55
N PHE A 466 9.39 -11.72 -9.69
CA PHE A 466 10.80 -11.75 -9.30
C PHE A 466 10.99 -11.58 -7.78
N ILE A 467 10.28 -10.64 -7.16
CA ILE A 467 10.38 -10.33 -5.74
C ILE A 467 9.86 -11.51 -4.91
N ALA A 468 8.72 -12.11 -5.29
CA ALA A 468 8.17 -13.30 -4.64
C ALA A 468 9.14 -14.49 -4.63
N LYS A 469 9.95 -14.67 -5.69
CA LYS A 469 11.01 -15.69 -5.75
C LYS A 469 12.23 -15.36 -4.90
N LYS A 470 12.53 -14.08 -4.69
CA LYS A 470 13.59 -13.65 -3.77
C LYS A 470 13.16 -13.75 -2.30
N ARG A 471 11.89 -13.51 -2.00
CA ARG A 471 11.26 -13.82 -0.72
C ARG A 471 11.45 -15.28 -0.33
N GLU A 472 11.21 -16.24 -1.23
CA GLU A 472 11.46 -17.68 -0.99
C GLU A 472 12.92 -18.00 -0.59
N SER A 473 13.88 -17.15 -0.97
CA SER A 473 15.30 -17.26 -0.57
C SER A 473 15.64 -16.60 0.78
N GLY A 474 14.64 -16.10 1.51
CA GLY A 474 14.82 -15.48 2.83
C GLY A 474 15.30 -14.02 2.79
N THR A 475 15.17 -13.33 1.65
CA THR A 475 15.46 -11.89 1.53
C THR A 475 14.17 -11.09 1.36
N TYR A 476 13.80 -10.36 2.41
CA TYR A 476 12.63 -9.49 2.46
C TYR A 476 12.89 -8.14 1.77
N LEU A 477 11.82 -7.47 1.33
CA LEU A 477 11.86 -6.11 0.78
C LEU A 477 10.86 -5.21 1.53
N SER A 478 11.18 -3.94 1.71
CA SER A 478 10.26 -2.93 2.26
C SER A 478 10.55 -1.56 1.66
N VAL A 479 9.51 -0.75 1.50
CA VAL A 479 9.55 0.43 0.63
C VAL A 479 9.28 1.70 1.43
N LEU A 480 10.20 2.67 1.31
CA LEU A 480 10.21 3.93 2.04
C LEU A 480 10.13 5.08 1.03
N GLY A 481 8.94 5.67 0.89
CA GLY A 481 8.74 6.88 0.09
C GLY A 481 9.16 8.14 0.85
N PHE A 482 9.75 9.11 0.16
CA PHE A 482 10.19 10.40 0.72
C PHE A 482 9.77 11.56 -0.20
N GLY A 483 9.20 12.62 0.38
CA GLY A 483 8.68 13.77 -0.39
C GLY A 483 7.44 13.46 -1.24
N ARG A 484 6.86 14.49 -1.87
CA ARG A 484 5.60 14.41 -2.64
C ARG A 484 5.78 14.74 -4.12
N GLY A 485 4.75 14.42 -4.90
CA GLY A 485 4.56 14.79 -6.31
C GLY A 485 4.69 13.62 -7.30
N ASN A 486 5.48 12.60 -6.96
CA ASN A 486 5.80 11.46 -7.83
C ASN A 486 5.43 10.09 -7.24
N LEU A 487 4.61 10.04 -6.17
CA LEU A 487 4.35 8.80 -5.42
C LEU A 487 3.38 7.87 -6.19
N ASP A 488 3.91 6.82 -6.83
CA ASP A 488 3.12 5.66 -7.22
C ASP A 488 2.92 4.73 -6.00
N ASP A 489 1.93 5.06 -5.18
CA ASP A 489 1.55 4.30 -3.98
C ASP A 489 1.08 2.88 -4.33
N ALA A 490 0.47 2.65 -5.50
CA ALA A 490 0.09 1.32 -5.96
C ALA A 490 1.30 0.43 -6.22
N THR A 491 2.32 0.94 -6.91
CA THR A 491 3.60 0.23 -7.09
C THR A 491 4.33 0.07 -5.75
N MET A 492 4.35 1.08 -4.87
CA MET A 492 4.95 0.94 -3.53
C MET A 492 4.33 -0.23 -2.73
N GLN A 493 3.00 -0.35 -2.73
CA GLN A 493 2.31 -1.43 -2.03
C GLN A 493 2.57 -2.80 -2.67
N ALA A 494 2.50 -2.91 -4.01
CA ALA A 494 2.76 -4.17 -4.72
C ALA A 494 4.19 -4.70 -4.48
N LEU A 495 5.20 -3.82 -4.50
CA LEU A 495 6.59 -4.15 -4.21
C LEU A 495 6.82 -4.60 -2.76
N ALA A 496 6.13 -3.95 -1.80
CA ALA A 496 6.25 -4.27 -0.39
C ALA A 496 5.57 -5.61 -0.04
N GLN A 497 4.34 -5.83 -0.53
CA GLN A 497 3.53 -7.03 -0.28
C GLN A 497 4.20 -8.28 -0.87
N ASN A 498 4.60 -8.26 -2.14
CA ASN A 498 5.34 -9.39 -2.74
C ASN A 498 6.70 -9.64 -2.04
N GLY A 499 7.23 -8.62 -1.35
CA GLY A 499 8.48 -8.65 -0.59
C GLY A 499 8.37 -9.08 0.87
N ASN A 500 7.17 -9.40 1.37
CA ASN A 500 6.86 -9.62 2.78
C ASN A 500 7.34 -8.48 3.69
N GLY A 501 6.87 -7.27 3.38
CA GLY A 501 7.17 -6.07 4.13
C GLY A 501 6.22 -4.92 3.86
N THR A 502 6.49 -3.79 4.51
CA THR A 502 5.58 -2.64 4.59
C THR A 502 5.95 -1.54 3.60
N ALA A 503 4.95 -0.86 3.04
CA ALA A 503 5.09 0.44 2.42
C ALA A 503 4.87 1.55 3.47
N ALA A 504 5.87 2.41 3.65
CA ALA A 504 5.79 3.57 4.54
C ALA A 504 6.17 4.85 3.78
N TYR A 505 5.48 5.95 4.10
CA TYR A 505 5.75 7.26 3.51
C TYR A 505 6.23 8.25 4.59
N ILE A 506 7.45 8.76 4.42
CA ILE A 506 8.18 9.58 5.39
C ILE A 506 8.22 11.04 4.90
N ASP A 507 7.30 11.85 5.43
CA ASP A 507 7.17 13.29 5.15
C ASP A 507 7.92 14.18 6.16
N THR A 508 8.32 13.61 7.30
CA THR A 508 8.86 14.30 8.48
C THR A 508 9.86 13.43 9.26
N LEU A 509 10.73 14.07 10.04
CA LEU A 509 11.65 13.36 10.95
C LEU A 509 10.91 12.63 12.09
N SER A 510 9.71 13.09 12.47
CA SER A 510 8.84 12.39 13.43
C SER A 510 8.29 11.08 12.86
N GLU A 511 7.97 11.03 11.56
CA GLU A 511 7.59 9.77 10.90
C GLU A 511 8.80 8.84 10.73
N ALA A 512 9.98 9.39 10.43
CA ALA A 512 11.21 8.63 10.38
C ALA A 512 11.55 7.94 11.72
N GLN A 513 11.38 8.66 12.83
CA GLN A 513 11.49 8.10 14.18
C GLN A 513 10.46 6.98 14.39
N LYS A 514 9.18 7.22 14.04
CA LYS A 514 8.11 6.23 14.18
C LYS A 514 8.44 4.94 13.41
N VAL A 515 8.69 5.05 12.11
CA VAL A 515 8.86 3.90 11.20
C VAL A 515 10.18 3.17 11.44
N LEU A 516 11.28 3.89 11.64
CA LEU A 516 12.64 3.31 11.64
C LEU A 516 13.28 3.19 13.04
N VAL A 517 12.57 3.58 14.10
CA VAL A 517 12.99 3.33 15.49
C VAL A 517 11.85 2.66 16.25
N ASP A 518 10.71 3.33 16.39
CA ASP A 518 9.66 2.89 17.32
C ASP A 518 8.93 1.62 16.83
N GLN A 519 8.80 1.46 15.52
CA GLN A 519 8.18 0.29 14.86
C GLN A 519 9.21 -0.70 14.25
N LEU A 520 10.51 -0.44 14.40
CA LEU A 520 11.58 -1.15 13.67
C LEU A 520 11.55 -2.67 13.87
N SER A 521 11.36 -3.16 15.10
CA SER A 521 11.32 -4.61 15.38
C SER A 521 10.20 -5.33 14.61
N GLY A 522 9.04 -4.69 14.44
CA GLY A 522 7.93 -5.24 13.68
C GLY A 522 8.16 -5.20 12.18
N ALA A 523 8.77 -4.13 11.67
CA ALA A 523 9.12 -3.99 10.26
C ALA A 523 10.22 -4.96 9.79
N LEU A 524 10.96 -5.60 10.71
CA LEU A 524 12.12 -6.44 10.37
C LEU A 524 11.93 -7.95 10.59
N PHE A 525 11.08 -8.39 11.52
CA PHE A 525 10.97 -9.81 11.91
C PHE A 525 9.52 -10.32 11.84
N PRO A 526 9.15 -11.16 10.85
CA PRO A 526 7.84 -11.81 10.81
C PRO A 526 7.72 -12.88 11.91
N ILE A 527 6.56 -12.94 12.54
CA ILE A 527 6.18 -13.94 13.56
C ILE A 527 5.08 -14.88 13.09
N ALA A 528 4.40 -14.55 11.99
CA ALA A 528 3.43 -15.38 11.29
C ALA A 528 3.31 -14.93 9.83
N ASP A 529 3.22 -15.88 8.92
CA ASP A 529 3.05 -15.67 7.48
C ASP A 529 1.59 -15.96 7.08
N ASP A 530 1.11 -15.38 5.97
CA ASP A 530 -0.20 -15.65 5.37
C ASP A 530 -1.37 -15.59 6.37
N VAL A 531 -1.56 -14.42 6.99
CA VAL A 531 -2.51 -14.26 8.09
C VAL A 531 -3.87 -13.75 7.58
N LYS A 532 -4.83 -14.68 7.50
CA LYS A 532 -6.19 -14.41 7.01
C LYS A 532 -7.16 -14.16 8.18
N ILE A 533 -7.90 -13.05 8.12
CA ILE A 533 -8.98 -12.75 9.07
C ILE A 533 -10.33 -13.09 8.43
N GLN A 534 -11.18 -13.81 9.16
CA GLN A 534 -12.58 -14.05 8.77
C GLN A 534 -13.52 -13.78 9.95
N VAL A 535 -14.63 -13.10 9.68
CA VAL A 535 -15.72 -12.89 10.65
C VAL A 535 -16.98 -13.54 10.11
N GLU A 536 -17.60 -14.43 10.90
CA GLU A 536 -18.87 -15.09 10.59
C GLU A 536 -19.94 -14.65 11.59
N PHE A 537 -20.90 -13.84 11.12
CA PHE A 537 -21.96 -13.23 11.94
C PHE A 537 -23.19 -14.15 12.09
N ASN A 538 -23.82 -14.12 13.26
CA ASN A 538 -25.05 -14.85 13.56
C ASN A 538 -26.29 -14.06 13.06
N PRO A 539 -27.04 -14.55 12.05
CA PRO A 539 -28.19 -13.83 11.48
C PRO A 539 -29.39 -13.72 12.42
N ALA A 540 -29.40 -14.42 13.56
CA ALA A 540 -30.42 -14.23 14.61
C ALA A 540 -30.09 -13.06 15.56
N ALA A 541 -28.86 -12.55 15.54
CA ALA A 541 -28.41 -11.45 16.41
C ALA A 541 -28.04 -10.18 15.64
N VAL A 542 -27.33 -10.32 14.50
CA VAL A 542 -26.92 -9.21 13.62
C VAL A 542 -27.74 -9.27 12.33
N ALA A 543 -28.26 -8.12 11.90
CA ALA A 543 -29.05 -7.99 10.67
C ALA A 543 -28.20 -7.56 9.48
N GLU A 544 -27.35 -6.57 9.70
CA GLU A 544 -26.47 -5.97 8.70
C GLU A 544 -25.11 -5.65 9.31
N TYR A 545 -24.06 -5.59 8.48
CA TYR A 545 -22.74 -5.09 8.88
C TYR A 545 -22.05 -4.35 7.75
N ARG A 546 -21.01 -3.58 8.10
CA ARG A 546 -20.07 -2.94 7.17
C ARG A 546 -18.68 -2.93 7.78
N LEU A 547 -17.70 -3.49 7.07
CA LEU A 547 -16.28 -3.27 7.38
C LEU A 547 -15.93 -1.82 7.01
N ILE A 548 -15.21 -1.11 7.88
CA ILE A 548 -14.79 0.27 7.66
C ILE A 548 -13.32 0.26 7.25
N GLY A 549 -13.03 0.64 6.01
CA GLY A 549 -11.72 0.41 5.39
C GLY A 549 -11.60 -0.99 4.78
N TYR A 550 -10.37 -1.37 4.45
CA TYR A 550 -9.96 -2.67 3.89
C TYR A 550 -10.59 -3.00 2.51
N GLU A 551 -11.04 -1.99 1.75
CA GLU A 551 -11.59 -2.18 0.39
C GLU A 551 -10.58 -2.88 -0.54
N THR A 552 -9.30 -2.51 -0.44
CA THR A 552 -8.18 -3.08 -1.23
C THR A 552 -7.66 -4.42 -0.70
N ARG A 553 -8.19 -4.90 0.44
CA ARG A 553 -7.71 -6.08 1.20
C ARG A 553 -8.76 -7.20 1.33
N ALA A 554 -9.90 -7.06 0.65
CA ALA A 554 -11.00 -8.02 0.72
C ALA A 554 -10.67 -9.34 -0.03
N LEU A 555 -10.85 -10.47 0.66
CA LEU A 555 -10.62 -11.83 0.13
C LEU A 555 -11.96 -12.56 -0.11
N ALA A 556 -11.96 -13.58 -0.96
CA ALA A 556 -13.12 -14.45 -1.14
C ALA A 556 -13.32 -15.37 0.10
N ARG A 557 -14.47 -16.07 0.18
CA ARG A 557 -14.76 -16.94 1.34
C ARG A 557 -13.95 -18.23 1.29
N GLU A 558 -13.74 -18.73 0.09
CA GLU A 558 -12.91 -19.88 -0.26
C GLU A 558 -11.43 -19.66 0.07
N ASP A 559 -10.92 -18.45 -0.16
CA ASP A 559 -9.51 -18.09 0.09
C ASP A 559 -9.12 -18.29 1.56
N PHE A 560 -10.05 -18.12 2.50
CA PHE A 560 -9.81 -18.36 3.93
C PHE A 560 -9.33 -19.79 4.25
N ASN A 561 -9.49 -20.76 3.36
CA ASN A 561 -8.98 -22.13 3.55
C ASN A 561 -7.98 -22.53 2.46
N ASN A 562 -7.49 -21.58 1.67
CA ASN A 562 -6.56 -21.81 0.59
C ASN A 562 -5.16 -21.31 0.96
N ASP A 563 -4.30 -22.23 1.41
CA ASP A 563 -2.90 -21.95 1.76
C ASP A 563 -2.04 -21.54 0.53
N ARG A 564 -2.60 -21.50 -0.70
CA ARG A 564 -1.96 -20.93 -1.92
C ARG A 564 -2.30 -19.46 -2.18
N VAL A 565 -3.34 -18.90 -1.56
CA VAL A 565 -3.62 -17.45 -1.64
C VAL A 565 -2.86 -16.79 -0.51
N ASP A 566 -2.13 -15.71 -0.80
CA ASP A 566 -1.40 -14.97 0.22
C ASP A 566 -2.30 -13.93 0.93
N ALA A 567 -1.89 -13.48 2.11
CA ALA A 567 -2.67 -12.58 2.95
C ALA A 567 -1.86 -11.66 3.87
N GLY A 568 -0.54 -11.60 3.68
CA GLY A 568 0.36 -10.73 4.42
C GLY A 568 0.77 -11.28 5.79
N GLU A 569 1.77 -10.64 6.37
CA GLU A 569 2.47 -11.10 7.58
C GLU A 569 2.05 -10.32 8.83
N ILE A 570 2.28 -10.92 10.01
CA ILE A 570 2.43 -10.14 11.25
C ILE A 570 3.91 -10.06 11.59
N GLY A 571 4.40 -8.83 11.83
CA GLY A 571 5.71 -8.56 12.42
C GLY A 571 5.74 -8.62 13.95
N ALA A 572 6.91 -8.80 14.56
CA ALA A 572 7.11 -8.77 16.01
C ALA A 572 6.55 -7.49 16.65
N GLY A 573 5.59 -7.63 17.57
CA GLY A 573 4.92 -6.51 18.22
C GLY A 573 3.98 -5.69 17.33
N HIS A 574 3.82 -6.03 16.05
CA HIS A 574 2.91 -5.34 15.13
C HIS A 574 1.45 -5.45 15.61
N GLN A 575 0.65 -4.43 15.30
CA GLN A 575 -0.73 -4.29 15.76
C GLN A 575 -1.65 -4.03 14.57
N VAL A 576 -2.77 -4.76 14.52
CA VAL A 576 -3.80 -4.54 13.49
C VAL A 576 -5.17 -4.37 14.13
N THR A 577 -5.94 -3.43 13.62
CA THR A 577 -7.24 -3.00 14.12
C THR A 577 -8.23 -2.96 12.96
N ALA A 578 -9.29 -3.75 13.05
CA ALA A 578 -10.43 -3.71 12.14
C ALA A 578 -11.67 -3.21 12.87
N LEU A 579 -12.50 -2.42 12.18
CA LEU A 579 -13.73 -1.84 12.70
C LEU A 579 -14.90 -2.25 11.82
N TYR A 580 -15.89 -2.92 12.41
CA TYR A 580 -17.18 -3.18 11.79
C TYR A 580 -18.25 -2.30 12.42
N GLU A 581 -19.03 -1.58 11.61
CA GLU A 581 -20.34 -1.08 12.04
C GLU A 581 -21.37 -2.20 11.84
N ILE A 582 -22.14 -2.52 12.88
CA ILE A 582 -23.14 -3.58 12.86
C ILE A 582 -24.52 -3.07 13.30
N THR A 583 -25.55 -3.59 12.64
CA THR A 583 -26.96 -3.29 12.93
C THR A 583 -27.60 -4.52 13.61
N PRO A 584 -27.93 -4.46 14.91
CA PRO A 584 -28.61 -5.56 15.60
C PRO A 584 -29.99 -5.90 15.01
N VAL A 585 -30.43 -7.15 15.17
CA VAL A 585 -31.79 -7.56 14.79
C VAL A 585 -32.82 -6.80 15.65
N GLY A 586 -33.71 -6.05 14.98
CA GLY A 586 -34.71 -5.19 15.63
C GLY A 586 -34.30 -3.71 15.74
N SER A 587 -33.05 -3.34 15.41
CA SER A 587 -32.63 -1.94 15.34
C SER A 587 -33.41 -1.15 14.27
N PRO A 588 -33.81 0.11 14.54
CA PRO A 588 -34.45 0.99 13.57
C PRO A 588 -33.46 1.58 12.54
N ALA A 589 -32.15 1.47 12.75
CA ALA A 589 -31.12 1.95 11.80
C ALA A 589 -30.87 0.99 10.62
N ARG A 590 -31.67 -0.07 10.46
CA ARG A 590 -31.57 -0.99 9.32
C ARG A 590 -31.81 -0.25 8.01
N LEU A 591 -30.88 -0.39 7.06
CA LEU A 591 -30.95 0.29 5.77
C LEU A 591 -31.67 -0.55 4.69
N SER A 592 -31.71 -1.88 4.84
CA SER A 592 -32.32 -2.81 3.89
C SER A 592 -33.69 -3.33 4.36
N ASP A 593 -34.71 -3.17 3.53
CA ASP A 593 -36.03 -3.77 3.77
C ASP A 593 -35.98 -5.32 3.74
N PRO A 594 -36.61 -6.03 4.69
CA PRO A 594 -36.69 -7.49 4.67
C PRO A 594 -37.38 -8.01 3.40
N LEU A 595 -36.73 -8.94 2.68
CA LEU A 595 -37.28 -9.56 1.48
C LEU A 595 -38.61 -10.30 1.79
N ARG A 596 -39.70 -9.83 1.17
CA ARG A 596 -41.08 -10.34 1.36
C ARG A 596 -41.25 -11.86 1.23
N TYR A 597 -40.37 -12.53 0.51
CA TYR A 597 -40.45 -13.95 0.18
C TYR A 597 -39.24 -14.78 0.67
N ALA A 598 -38.31 -14.17 1.41
CA ALA A 598 -37.24 -14.92 2.06
C ALA A 598 -37.78 -15.73 3.25
N ALA A 599 -37.13 -16.84 3.57
CA ALA A 599 -37.32 -17.48 4.87
C ALA A 599 -36.71 -16.60 5.97
N ALA A 600 -37.27 -16.65 7.18
CA ALA A 600 -36.57 -16.12 8.33
C ALA A 600 -35.30 -16.95 8.56
N PRO A 601 -34.13 -16.33 8.83
CA PRO A 601 -32.88 -17.07 8.96
C PRO A 601 -32.89 -17.96 10.21
N GLU A 602 -32.49 -19.22 10.04
CA GLU A 602 -32.20 -20.12 11.15
C GLU A 602 -30.83 -19.76 11.73
N GLY A 603 -30.80 -19.10 12.89
CA GLY A 603 -29.57 -18.73 13.61
C GLY A 603 -29.41 -19.49 14.93
N GLY A 604 -28.15 -19.55 15.39
CA GLY A 604 -27.83 -20.10 16.71
C GLY A 604 -28.37 -19.23 17.86
N PRO A 605 -28.42 -19.76 19.10
CA PRO A 605 -28.87 -18.99 20.25
C PRO A 605 -28.06 -17.70 20.40
N ALA A 606 -28.74 -16.56 20.51
CA ALA A 606 -28.14 -15.21 20.54
C ALA A 606 -27.39 -14.90 21.85
N LYS A 607 -26.37 -15.69 22.17
CA LYS A 607 -25.40 -15.50 23.26
C LYS A 607 -24.09 -14.87 22.78
N GLU A 608 -23.89 -14.88 21.46
CA GLU A 608 -22.75 -14.34 20.73
C GLU A 608 -23.25 -13.76 19.41
N LEU A 609 -22.57 -12.73 18.89
CA LEU A 609 -22.91 -12.11 17.60
C LEU A 609 -22.31 -12.84 16.40
N GLY A 610 -21.39 -13.78 16.65
CA GLY A 610 -20.61 -14.46 15.61
C GLY A 610 -19.26 -14.95 16.13
N PHE A 611 -18.41 -15.38 15.21
CA PHE A 611 -17.04 -15.80 15.48
C PHE A 611 -16.05 -14.97 14.67
N LEU A 612 -15.01 -14.49 15.34
CA LEU A 612 -13.73 -14.12 14.71
C LEU A 612 -12.94 -15.41 14.52
N LYS A 613 -12.43 -15.62 13.30
CA LYS A 613 -11.57 -16.73 12.90
C LYS A 613 -10.30 -16.14 12.32
N LEU A 614 -9.16 -16.68 12.73
CA LEU A 614 -7.85 -16.17 12.36
C LEU A 614 -6.97 -17.35 11.97
N ARG A 615 -6.61 -17.40 10.68
CA ARG A 615 -5.75 -18.44 10.11
C ARG A 615 -4.36 -17.86 9.84
N TYR A 616 -3.31 -18.63 10.09
CA TYR A 616 -1.92 -18.21 9.92
C TYR A 616 -1.00 -19.39 9.66
N LYS A 617 0.17 -19.15 9.08
CA LYS A 617 1.30 -20.08 9.09
C LYS A 617 2.33 -19.59 10.12
N ALA A 618 2.99 -20.51 10.82
CA ALA A 618 4.24 -20.16 11.51
C ALA A 618 5.33 -19.85 10.45
N PRO A 619 6.33 -19.00 10.72
CA PRO A 619 7.30 -18.57 9.70
C PRO A 619 7.96 -19.73 8.95
N GLY A 620 7.78 -19.76 7.63
CA GLY A 620 8.27 -20.83 6.75
C GLY A 620 7.53 -22.18 6.82
N ALA A 621 6.37 -22.26 7.50
CA ALA A 621 5.57 -23.48 7.61
C ALA A 621 4.62 -23.66 6.41
N ALA A 622 4.56 -24.86 5.86
CA ALA A 622 3.76 -25.18 4.67
C ALA A 622 2.25 -25.39 4.90
N THR A 623 1.77 -25.29 6.15
CA THR A 623 0.37 -25.58 6.54
C THR A 623 -0.09 -24.59 7.59
N SER A 624 -1.31 -24.07 7.44
CA SER A 624 -1.85 -23.08 8.37
C SER A 624 -2.58 -23.67 9.59
N GLU A 625 -2.47 -22.96 10.72
CA GLU A 625 -3.21 -23.15 11.96
C GLU A 625 -4.43 -22.21 12.02
N LEU A 626 -5.40 -22.51 12.90
CA LEU A 626 -6.65 -21.77 13.04
C LEU A 626 -6.95 -21.45 14.51
N LEU A 627 -7.17 -20.18 14.83
CA LEU A 627 -7.74 -19.72 16.08
C LEU A 627 -9.18 -19.26 15.86
N GLU A 628 -10.07 -19.52 16.82
CA GLU A 628 -11.46 -19.03 16.81
C GLU A 628 -11.76 -18.30 18.13
N THR A 629 -12.46 -17.17 18.07
CA THR A 629 -12.81 -16.32 19.21
C THR A 629 -14.27 -15.86 19.08
N PRO A 630 -15.15 -16.13 20.06
CA PRO A 630 -16.55 -15.71 20.01
C PRO A 630 -16.70 -14.21 20.21
N ILE A 631 -17.64 -13.60 19.49
CA ILE A 631 -17.94 -12.16 19.56
C ILE A 631 -19.05 -11.93 20.61
N PRO A 632 -18.82 -11.12 21.67
CA PRO A 632 -19.78 -10.96 22.75
C PRO A 632 -21.10 -10.34 22.28
N ALA A 633 -22.24 -10.85 22.77
CA ALA A 633 -23.58 -10.37 22.39
C ALA A 633 -23.92 -8.95 22.90
N GLU A 634 -23.37 -8.55 24.05
CA GLU A 634 -23.72 -7.30 24.72
C GLU A 634 -22.59 -6.25 24.56
N PRO A 635 -22.92 -4.99 24.23
CA PRO A 635 -21.92 -3.93 24.11
C PRO A 635 -21.34 -3.54 25.48
N GLY A 636 -20.02 -3.40 25.54
CA GLY A 636 -19.32 -2.81 26.67
C GLY A 636 -19.26 -1.28 26.61
N ALA A 637 -18.65 -0.68 27.63
CA ALA A 637 -18.22 0.71 27.54
C ALA A 637 -17.01 0.82 26.61
N ALA A 638 -17.02 1.80 25.71
CA ALA A 638 -15.88 2.06 24.83
C ALA A 638 -14.68 2.56 25.65
N ASP A 639 -13.58 1.79 25.65
CA ASP A 639 -12.32 2.22 26.25
C ASP A 639 -11.71 3.42 25.50
N THR A 640 -10.59 3.94 26.01
CA THR A 640 -9.91 5.11 25.42
C THR A 640 -9.48 4.86 23.97
N ASP A 641 -9.01 3.67 23.67
CA ASP A 641 -8.49 3.31 22.35
C ASP A 641 -9.63 3.02 21.36
N ALA A 642 -10.71 2.40 21.83
CA ALA A 642 -11.93 2.20 21.06
C ALA A 642 -12.55 3.54 20.63
N ARG A 643 -12.60 4.51 21.55
CA ARG A 643 -13.07 5.88 21.27
C ARG A 643 -12.13 6.63 20.34
N PHE A 644 -10.81 6.44 20.46
CA PHE A 644 -9.84 7.09 19.58
C PHE A 644 -9.89 6.52 18.15
N ALA A 645 -9.88 5.19 18.00
CA ALA A 645 -10.04 4.50 16.72
C ALA A 645 -11.35 4.91 16.02
N ALA A 646 -12.46 5.01 16.75
CA ALA A 646 -13.72 5.49 16.20
C ALA A 646 -13.69 6.97 15.77
N ALA A 647 -12.95 7.84 16.47
CA ALA A 647 -12.77 9.24 16.04
C ALA A 647 -11.94 9.34 14.76
N VAL A 648 -10.89 8.53 14.63
CA VAL A 648 -10.05 8.43 13.42
C VAL A 648 -10.85 7.85 12.24
N ALA A 649 -11.64 6.80 12.46
CA ALA A 649 -12.53 6.23 11.45
C ALA A 649 -13.64 7.20 11.01
N GLY A 650 -14.11 8.04 11.92
CA GLY A 650 -15.01 9.16 11.61
C GLY A 650 -14.32 10.25 10.77
N MET A 651 -13.09 10.65 11.12
CA MET A 651 -12.28 11.57 10.31
C MET A 651 -12.03 11.04 8.90
N GLY A 652 -11.70 9.76 8.74
CA GLY A 652 -11.55 9.14 7.42
C GLY A 652 -12.82 9.22 6.59
N GLN A 653 -13.97 8.90 7.18
CA GLN A 653 -15.28 9.04 6.52
C GLN A 653 -15.67 10.51 6.22
N LEU A 654 -15.21 11.49 7.00
CA LEU A 654 -15.38 12.91 6.68
C LEU A 654 -14.54 13.37 5.48
N LEU A 655 -13.33 12.82 5.32
CA LEU A 655 -12.42 13.14 4.22
C LEU A 655 -12.82 12.47 2.90
N SER A 656 -13.09 11.15 2.89
CA SER A 656 -13.46 10.42 1.67
C SER A 656 -14.90 10.73 1.22
N GLY A 657 -15.85 10.79 2.15
CA GLY A 657 -17.23 11.20 1.88
C GLY A 657 -18.22 10.70 2.93
N PRO A 658 -18.93 11.59 3.66
CA PRO A 658 -19.68 11.24 4.86
C PRO A 658 -21.03 10.56 4.57
N LYS A 659 -21.02 9.41 3.89
CA LYS A 659 -22.22 8.65 3.47
C LYS A 659 -23.03 8.10 4.64
N TYR A 660 -22.37 7.70 5.74
CA TYR A 660 -22.98 6.98 6.86
C TYR A 660 -22.94 7.74 8.20
N LEU A 661 -22.36 8.96 8.23
CA LEU A 661 -22.19 9.74 9.46
C LEU A 661 -23.45 10.54 9.88
N GLY A 662 -24.43 10.67 8.99
CA GLY A 662 -25.70 11.36 9.27
C GLY A 662 -25.52 12.85 9.57
N HIS A 663 -25.52 13.22 10.84
CA HIS A 663 -25.27 14.59 11.33
C HIS A 663 -23.94 14.75 12.09
N TRP A 664 -23.21 13.66 12.32
CA TRP A 664 -21.94 13.65 13.03
C TRP A 664 -20.84 14.29 12.16
N GLY A 665 -20.15 15.28 12.71
CA GLY A 665 -19.26 16.17 11.96
C GLY A 665 -17.86 16.32 12.56
N TRP A 666 -17.11 17.29 12.00
CA TRP A 666 -15.75 17.60 12.45
C TRP A 666 -15.66 17.95 13.93
N ASP A 667 -16.62 18.71 14.48
CA ASP A 667 -16.62 19.07 15.91
C ASP A 667 -16.80 17.83 16.81
N ASP A 668 -17.61 16.85 16.40
CA ASP A 668 -17.79 15.59 17.12
C ASP A 668 -16.53 14.71 17.04
N ALA A 669 -15.88 14.66 15.87
CA ALA A 669 -14.59 13.99 15.67
C ALA A 669 -13.52 14.57 16.60
N ILE A 670 -13.37 15.91 16.59
CA ILE A 670 -12.42 16.65 17.43
C ILE A 670 -12.74 16.43 18.92
N ALA A 671 -14.01 16.47 19.31
CA ALA A 671 -14.42 16.25 20.70
C ALA A 671 -14.11 14.82 21.18
N LEU A 672 -14.49 13.81 20.39
CA LEU A 672 -14.24 12.40 20.70
C LEU A 672 -12.74 12.11 20.80
N ALA A 673 -11.94 12.55 19.82
CA ALA A 673 -10.49 12.39 19.82
C ALA A 673 -9.83 13.09 21.02
N ASN A 674 -10.20 14.34 21.34
CA ASN A 674 -9.65 15.04 22.51
C ASN A 674 -9.95 14.32 23.83
N GLY A 675 -11.17 13.78 23.98
CA GLY A 675 -11.57 12.97 25.13
C GLY A 675 -10.98 11.55 25.16
N ALA A 676 -10.28 11.14 24.11
CA ALA A 676 -9.79 9.77 23.90
C ALA A 676 -8.28 9.67 23.61
N LYS A 677 -7.51 10.77 23.69
CA LYS A 677 -6.05 10.72 23.44
C LYS A 677 -5.33 9.66 24.28
N GLY A 678 -5.62 9.59 25.58
CA GLY A 678 -4.89 8.72 26.51
C GLY A 678 -3.44 9.18 26.71
N ASP A 679 -2.54 8.23 26.96
CA ASP A 679 -1.09 8.48 27.00
C ASP A 679 -0.54 8.60 25.57
N ASP A 680 0.17 9.69 25.31
CA ASP A 680 0.64 10.07 23.96
C ASP A 680 2.06 10.65 24.03
N PRO A 681 3.08 9.84 24.39
CA PRO A 681 4.43 10.33 24.72
C PRO A 681 5.16 10.97 23.52
N PHE A 682 4.80 10.57 22.30
CA PHE A 682 5.37 11.08 21.06
C PHE A 682 4.49 12.14 20.36
N GLY A 683 3.26 12.37 20.86
CA GLY A 683 2.36 13.41 20.35
C GLY A 683 1.54 13.03 19.11
N TYR A 684 1.56 11.78 18.64
CA TYR A 684 0.83 11.32 17.46
C TYR A 684 -0.68 11.55 17.58
N ARG A 685 -1.28 11.20 18.74
CA ARG A 685 -2.73 11.35 18.96
C ARG A 685 -3.13 12.82 19.15
N ALA A 686 -2.22 13.65 19.63
CA ALA A 686 -2.36 15.11 19.68
C ALA A 686 -2.23 15.77 18.29
N GLU A 687 -1.33 15.28 17.43
CA GLU A 687 -1.22 15.71 16.03
C GLU A 687 -2.52 15.42 15.27
N ALA A 688 -3.08 14.21 15.39
CA ALA A 688 -4.34 13.83 14.76
C ALA A 688 -5.48 14.82 15.07
N VAL A 689 -5.58 15.29 16.32
CA VAL A 689 -6.53 16.33 16.74
C VAL A 689 -6.30 17.68 16.04
N GLN A 690 -5.04 18.04 15.75
CA GLN A 690 -4.74 19.25 14.97
C GLN A 690 -5.06 19.05 13.48
N LEU A 691 -4.79 17.86 12.91
CA LEU A 691 -5.18 17.51 11.54
C LEU A 691 -6.70 17.55 11.37
N MET A 692 -7.48 17.08 12.36
CA MET A 692 -8.95 17.22 12.35
C MET A 692 -9.39 18.70 12.34
N ARG A 693 -8.69 19.60 13.04
CA ARG A 693 -8.96 21.05 13.02
C ARG A 693 -8.57 21.71 11.69
N LEU A 694 -7.49 21.26 11.05
CA LEU A 694 -7.12 21.69 9.70
C LEU A 694 -8.18 21.22 8.69
N GLY A 695 -8.58 19.95 8.73
CA GLY A 695 -9.68 19.42 7.91
C GLY A 695 -10.99 20.19 8.10
N GLN A 696 -11.38 20.47 9.35
CA GLN A 696 -12.52 21.32 9.67
C GLN A 696 -12.41 22.74 9.10
N SER A 697 -11.20 23.30 9.02
CA SER A 697 -10.97 24.67 8.53
C SER A 697 -10.91 24.75 7.01
N LEU A 698 -10.46 23.68 6.35
CA LEU A 698 -10.33 23.56 4.89
C LEU A 698 -11.63 23.08 4.21
N ALA A 699 -12.55 22.48 4.96
CA ALA A 699 -13.87 22.03 4.49
C ALA A 699 -15.00 23.08 4.69
N ARG A 700 -14.69 24.39 4.59
CA ARG A 700 -15.59 25.52 4.85
C ARG A 700 -15.75 26.46 3.67
#